data_AF-A0A0D0CW45-F1
#
_entry.id   AF-A0A0D0CW45-F1
#
_cell.length_a   1.000
_cell.length_b   1.000
_cell.length_c   1.000
_cell.angle_alpha   90.00
_cell.angle_beta   90.00
_cell.angle_gamma   90.00
#
_symmetry.space_group_name_H-M   'P 1'
#
loop_
_entity.id
_entity.type
_entity.pdbx_description
1 polymer ?
#
loop_
_entity_poly.entity_id
_entity_poly.type
_entity_poly.pdbx_seq_one_letter_code
_entity_poly.pdbx_strand_id
1 'polypeptide(L)'
;MNCFKAGIPPPAIYLEAAILCRECKSYVPTTSAAFQALQRRSPSDARRALWSLGTILDQVLHSGPDTRLSSTQFRRLIRGWGDIRWWIAKLLNDFVLENQPQTPGDFDFQRNVLIIVAELSTYLDLDAPDPSLKTEMQDLCLQNLESTLELALRTWIYVLENYSEDLISSHCSAMISYTGMFKESPFRVLPRVLEKMPGSEGVILQTVVKELQKPNGVTISVFWSCLDAIMGCCLNETIFSRLLEGSLVRWLSWIMLKMTKLWNTEIAHESQFLLAIANCVRCLSIAFKESYSWISTAIEHDFFPAVLLSVYFVIHKRSEGSGQALEAALHELFTAIQPFLVYRSVLRSFLRAMDKAQRRSPELYRQLVDLPQNSEKPDKCFATAWKNFYDLAKDRQRLRKECVAAGYIMCAFSGCPKARFDSSISFELKECSRCQVTRYCSTDCQKRDWRRHRQECRDLRRRMVLGGRPAAYSHIDEQYLVYLARERGQRFYTSPQIEESLDRNPNTLIDKIINIDFRHEPPRMWIVTYEKYQSEIKKGEEYYTVENYNKLVRQSKVNGCILLIQGVFAGELLVPRIVVTGVLENDLCDIEDESDDSSFEDDGTSTEDSNESGSEIDDSDEDGGSDADEDGGHTRSNKEESSGVDYSIDDID
;
A
#
# COMPACT_ATOMS: atom_id res chain seq x y z
N MET A 1 -24.67 -7.98 -16.03
CA MET A 1 -25.73 -7.91 -15.01
C MET A 1 -26.62 -9.17 -15.10
N ASN A 2 -26.09 -10.36 -14.78
CA ASN A 2 -26.80 -11.65 -14.91
C ASN A 2 -26.89 -12.39 -13.56
N CYS A 3 -27.43 -11.76 -12.50
CA CYS A 3 -27.74 -12.46 -11.25
C CYS A 3 -28.97 -13.40 -11.36
N PHE A 4 -29.70 -13.39 -12.48
CA PHE A 4 -30.99 -14.09 -12.62
C PHE A 4 -31.00 -15.20 -13.69
N LYS A 5 -29.90 -15.95 -13.85
CA LYS A 5 -29.98 -17.25 -14.54
C LYS A 5 -29.99 -18.41 -13.54
N ALA A 6 -31.19 -18.99 -13.41
CA ALA A 6 -31.55 -20.31 -12.92
C ALA A 6 -30.96 -20.78 -11.57
N GLY A 7 -31.73 -20.61 -10.49
CA GLY A 7 -31.66 -21.50 -9.32
C GLY A 7 -31.32 -20.86 -7.97
N ILE A 8 -30.87 -19.60 -7.93
CA ILE A 8 -30.57 -18.90 -6.68
C ILE A 8 -31.82 -18.11 -6.24
N PRO A 9 -32.35 -18.33 -5.03
CA PRO A 9 -33.47 -17.53 -4.52
C PRO A 9 -33.06 -16.05 -4.46
N PRO A 10 -33.99 -15.10 -4.74
CA PRO A 10 -33.68 -13.69 -4.66
C PRO A 10 -33.15 -13.33 -3.26
N PRO A 11 -32.24 -12.35 -3.13
CA PRO A 11 -31.71 -11.93 -1.83
C PRO A 11 -32.84 -11.63 -0.83
N ALA A 12 -32.60 -11.87 0.47
CA ALA A 12 -33.61 -11.64 1.52
C ALA A 12 -34.20 -10.21 1.47
N ILE A 13 -33.37 -9.20 1.16
CA ILE A 13 -33.84 -7.83 0.98
C ILE A 13 -34.71 -7.61 -0.25
N TYR A 14 -34.53 -8.36 -1.34
CA TYR A 14 -35.46 -8.26 -2.47
C TYR A 14 -36.87 -8.70 -2.05
N LEU A 15 -36.96 -9.75 -1.22
CA LEU A 15 -38.22 -10.19 -0.66
C LEU A 15 -38.81 -9.14 0.30
N GLU A 16 -38.00 -8.58 1.20
CA GLU A 16 -38.45 -7.51 2.10
C GLU A 16 -38.89 -6.25 1.35
N ALA A 17 -38.14 -5.82 0.34
CA ALA A 17 -38.48 -4.68 -0.50
C ALA A 17 -39.80 -4.94 -1.23
N ALA A 18 -40.03 -6.16 -1.74
CA ALA A 18 -41.31 -6.52 -2.36
C ALA A 18 -42.47 -6.50 -1.35
N ILE A 19 -42.25 -6.94 -0.11
CA ILE A 19 -43.25 -6.86 0.97
C ILE A 19 -43.56 -5.40 1.30
N LEU A 20 -42.53 -4.59 1.52
CA LEU A 20 -42.66 -3.18 1.86
C LEU A 20 -43.35 -2.40 0.73
N CYS A 21 -43.04 -2.70 -0.53
CA CYS A 21 -43.70 -2.14 -1.70
C CYS A 21 -45.21 -2.44 -1.73
N ARG A 22 -45.61 -3.67 -1.39
CA ARG A 22 -47.04 -4.04 -1.25
C ARG A 22 -47.72 -3.30 -0.11
N GLU A 23 -47.03 -3.12 1.02
CA GLU A 23 -47.53 -2.33 2.14
C GLU A 23 -47.72 -0.87 1.73
N CYS A 24 -46.74 -0.28 1.06
CA CYS A 24 -46.80 1.09 0.54
C CYS A 24 -48.02 1.31 -0.38
N LYS A 25 -48.33 0.32 -1.23
CA LYS A 25 -49.53 0.34 -2.09
C LYS A 25 -50.85 0.36 -1.34
N SER A 26 -50.91 -0.16 -0.11
CA SER A 26 -52.14 -0.07 0.70
C SER A 26 -52.45 1.39 1.11
N TYR A 27 -51.42 2.22 1.24
CA TYR A 27 -51.54 3.64 1.58
C TYR A 27 -51.59 4.56 0.35
N VAL A 28 -50.86 4.22 -0.71
CA VAL A 28 -50.83 4.96 -1.97
C VAL A 28 -51.12 3.99 -3.13
N PRO A 29 -52.39 3.79 -3.52
CA PRO A 29 -52.77 2.64 -4.36
C PRO A 29 -52.37 2.74 -5.82
N THR A 30 -52.02 3.94 -6.33
CA THR A 30 -51.68 4.12 -7.75
C THR A 30 -50.41 4.93 -7.93
N THR A 31 -49.65 4.64 -8.99
CA THR A 31 -48.43 5.40 -9.31
C THR A 31 -48.73 6.85 -9.67
N SER A 32 -49.91 7.14 -10.24
CA SER A 32 -50.35 8.52 -10.46
C SER A 32 -50.57 9.28 -9.15
N ALA A 33 -51.17 8.64 -8.14
CA ALA A 33 -51.32 9.24 -6.81
C ALA A 33 -49.97 9.42 -6.11
N ALA A 34 -49.02 8.49 -6.32
CA ALA A 34 -47.67 8.60 -5.80
C ALA A 34 -46.94 9.83 -6.37
N PHE A 35 -46.93 10.03 -7.68
CA PHE A 35 -46.32 11.23 -8.29
C PHE A 35 -46.96 12.54 -7.81
N GLN A 36 -48.30 12.57 -7.68
CA GLN A 36 -49.01 13.75 -7.15
C GLN A 36 -48.66 14.03 -5.68
N ALA A 37 -48.46 12.99 -4.86
CA ALA A 37 -48.07 13.16 -3.48
C ALA A 37 -46.65 13.74 -3.34
N LEU A 38 -45.71 13.30 -4.20
CA LEU A 38 -44.33 13.78 -4.19
C LEU A 38 -44.22 15.28 -4.57
N GLN A 39 -45.12 15.81 -5.40
CA GLN A 39 -45.08 17.22 -5.83
C GLN A 39 -45.26 18.25 -4.70
N ARG A 40 -45.88 17.87 -3.57
CA ARG A 40 -46.19 18.82 -2.48
C ARG A 40 -44.97 19.31 -1.71
N ARG A 41 -43.89 18.52 -1.68
CA ARG A 41 -42.60 18.82 -1.02
C ARG A 41 -42.72 19.40 0.42
N SER A 42 -43.70 18.94 1.20
CA SER A 42 -43.84 19.34 2.62
C SER A 42 -43.15 18.33 3.53
N PRO A 43 -42.21 18.71 4.43
CA PRO A 43 -41.54 17.77 5.34
C PRO A 43 -42.49 16.94 6.22
N SER A 44 -43.67 17.46 6.55
CA SER A 44 -44.73 16.73 7.27
C SER A 44 -45.21 15.48 6.53
N ASP A 45 -44.95 15.39 5.22
CA ASP A 45 -45.40 14.31 4.36
C ASP A 45 -44.34 13.20 4.19
N ALA A 46 -43.23 13.20 4.95
CA ALA A 46 -42.14 12.24 4.80
C ALA A 46 -42.60 10.77 4.74
N ARG A 47 -43.54 10.38 5.60
CA ARG A 47 -44.12 9.02 5.58
C ARG A 47 -44.92 8.73 4.31
N ARG A 48 -45.71 9.69 3.86
CA ARG A 48 -46.48 9.60 2.61
C ARG A 48 -45.57 9.60 1.39
N ALA A 49 -44.46 10.34 1.43
CA ALA A 49 -43.45 10.34 0.39
C ALA A 49 -42.76 8.97 0.30
N LEU A 50 -42.39 8.36 1.43
CA LEU A 50 -41.84 7.00 1.46
C LEU A 50 -42.81 5.99 0.84
N TRP A 51 -44.09 6.01 1.23
CA TRP A 51 -45.11 5.14 0.62
C TRP A 51 -45.28 5.38 -0.88
N SER A 52 -45.15 6.64 -1.31
CA SER A 52 -45.20 6.99 -2.74
C SER A 52 -44.01 6.43 -3.50
N LEU A 53 -42.79 6.53 -2.93
CA LEU A 53 -41.57 5.95 -3.50
C LEU A 53 -41.65 4.42 -3.58
N GLY A 54 -42.12 3.76 -2.52
CA GLY A 54 -42.34 2.31 -2.51
C GLY A 54 -43.38 1.87 -3.56
N THR A 55 -44.43 2.65 -3.77
CA THR A 55 -45.44 2.40 -4.82
C THR A 55 -44.84 2.53 -6.23
N ILE A 56 -43.92 3.47 -6.43
CA ILE A 56 -43.20 3.64 -7.70
C ILE A 56 -42.23 2.47 -7.90
N LEU A 57 -41.47 2.09 -6.88
CA LEU A 57 -40.57 0.94 -6.90
C LEU A 57 -41.32 -0.37 -7.21
N ASP A 58 -42.51 -0.56 -6.63
CA ASP A 58 -43.34 -1.74 -6.89
C ASP A 58 -43.68 -1.92 -8.37
N GLN A 59 -43.92 -0.82 -9.09
CA GLN A 59 -44.16 -0.83 -10.54
C GLN A 59 -42.92 -1.31 -11.30
N VAL A 60 -41.72 -1.01 -10.78
CA VAL A 60 -40.44 -1.44 -11.35
C VAL A 60 -40.19 -2.92 -11.03
N LEU A 61 -40.39 -3.34 -9.78
CA LEU A 61 -40.18 -4.72 -9.33
C LEU A 61 -41.09 -5.73 -10.05
N HIS A 62 -42.38 -5.41 -10.24
CA HIS A 62 -43.33 -6.29 -10.96
C HIS A 62 -43.03 -6.40 -12.46
N SER A 63 -42.25 -5.47 -12.99
CA SER A 63 -41.73 -5.56 -14.34
C SER A 63 -40.54 -6.52 -14.43
N GLY A 64 -40.08 -7.18 -13.36
CA GLY A 64 -38.95 -8.12 -13.39
C GLY A 64 -37.63 -7.58 -14.00
N PRO A 65 -36.54 -8.34 -13.94
CA PRO A 65 -35.25 -7.93 -14.53
C PRO A 65 -35.24 -7.97 -16.07
N ASP A 66 -36.12 -8.78 -16.69
CA ASP A 66 -36.19 -8.98 -18.14
C ASP A 66 -37.34 -8.21 -18.84
N THR A 67 -38.26 -7.60 -18.07
CA THR A 67 -39.41 -6.90 -18.65
C THR A 67 -39.20 -5.39 -18.58
N ARG A 68 -39.13 -4.78 -19.77
CA ARG A 68 -38.92 -3.34 -19.92
C ARG A 68 -40.16 -2.59 -19.45
N LEU A 69 -39.97 -1.51 -18.68
CA LEU A 69 -41.03 -0.52 -18.45
C LEU A 69 -41.61 -0.10 -19.80
N SER A 70 -42.93 0.04 -19.89
CA SER A 70 -43.54 0.58 -21.11
C SER A 70 -43.08 2.02 -21.34
N SER A 71 -43.04 2.49 -22.60
CA SER A 71 -42.61 3.86 -22.90
C SER A 71 -43.43 4.91 -22.14
N THR A 72 -44.71 4.62 -21.85
CA THR A 72 -45.57 5.48 -21.05
C THR A 72 -45.16 5.52 -19.58
N GLN A 73 -44.80 4.38 -19.00
CA GLN A 73 -44.30 4.28 -17.63
C GLN A 73 -42.95 4.99 -17.47
N PHE A 74 -42.05 4.79 -18.43
CA PHE A 74 -40.72 5.42 -18.42
C PHE A 74 -40.81 6.95 -18.53
N ARG A 75 -41.66 7.48 -19.44
CA ARG A 75 -41.89 8.94 -19.54
C ARG A 75 -42.49 9.54 -18.27
N ARG A 76 -43.30 8.79 -17.52
CA ARG A 76 -43.81 9.27 -16.22
C ARG A 76 -42.69 9.37 -15.19
N LEU A 77 -41.78 8.37 -15.16
CA LEU A 77 -40.60 8.40 -14.30
C LEU A 77 -39.71 9.62 -14.59
N ILE A 78 -39.39 9.86 -15.87
CA ILE A 78 -38.62 11.03 -16.32
C ILE A 78 -39.25 12.33 -15.80
N ARG A 79 -40.56 12.53 -16.03
CA ARG A 79 -41.25 13.77 -15.59
C ARG A 79 -41.28 13.95 -14.08
N GLY A 80 -41.37 12.86 -13.32
CA GLY A 80 -41.41 12.89 -11.86
C GLY A 80 -40.03 12.84 -11.19
N TRP A 81 -38.94 12.67 -11.96
CA TRP A 81 -37.62 12.41 -11.41
C TRP A 81 -37.12 13.56 -10.51
N GLY A 82 -37.42 14.80 -10.87
CA GLY A 82 -37.06 15.96 -10.04
C GLY A 82 -37.65 15.89 -8.62
N ASP A 83 -38.88 15.43 -8.49
CA ASP A 83 -39.55 15.26 -7.19
C ASP A 83 -39.06 14.01 -6.45
N ILE A 84 -38.88 12.90 -7.17
CA ILE A 84 -38.29 11.67 -6.61
C ILE A 84 -36.92 11.98 -6.01
N ARG A 85 -36.02 12.60 -6.78
CA ARG A 85 -34.66 12.96 -6.34
C ARG A 85 -34.68 13.89 -5.14
N TRP A 86 -35.56 14.89 -5.14
CA TRP A 86 -35.71 15.81 -4.01
C TRP A 86 -36.12 15.05 -2.74
N TRP A 87 -37.09 14.14 -2.84
CA TRP A 87 -37.55 13.34 -1.70
C TRP A 87 -36.53 12.31 -1.22
N ILE A 88 -35.81 11.64 -2.13
CA ILE A 88 -34.67 10.78 -1.76
C ILE A 88 -33.66 11.61 -0.96
N ALA A 89 -33.29 12.79 -1.48
CA ALA A 89 -32.34 13.66 -0.81
C ALA A 89 -32.83 14.11 0.58
N LYS A 90 -34.11 14.47 0.68
CA LYS A 90 -34.73 14.92 1.93
C LYS A 90 -34.82 13.79 2.96
N LEU A 91 -35.26 12.60 2.55
CA LEU A 91 -35.41 11.45 3.43
C LEU A 91 -34.06 10.97 3.98
N LEU A 92 -33.03 10.91 3.13
CA LEU A 92 -31.69 10.52 3.57
C LEU A 92 -31.04 11.56 4.50
N ASN A 93 -31.07 12.85 4.15
CA ASN A 93 -30.49 13.86 5.03
C ASN A 93 -31.22 13.93 6.38
N ASP A 94 -32.53 14.13 6.37
CA ASP A 94 -33.28 14.41 7.59
C ASP A 94 -33.44 13.17 8.48
N PHE A 95 -33.57 11.96 7.93
CA PHE A 95 -33.93 10.77 8.73
C PHE A 95 -32.85 9.70 8.79
N VAL A 96 -31.78 9.82 8.01
CA VAL A 96 -30.64 8.88 8.04
C VAL A 96 -29.39 9.56 8.58
N LEU A 97 -29.00 10.70 8.01
CA LEU A 97 -27.68 11.30 8.27
C LEU A 97 -27.66 12.36 9.37
N GLU A 98 -28.70 13.19 9.50
CA GLU A 98 -28.71 14.31 10.44
C GLU A 98 -29.37 13.97 11.78
N ASN A 99 -30.48 13.22 11.76
CA ASN A 99 -31.22 12.88 12.97
C ASN A 99 -31.08 11.40 13.32
N GLN A 100 -30.65 11.14 14.55
CA GLN A 100 -30.60 9.80 15.10
C GLN A 100 -32.00 9.34 15.56
N PRO A 101 -32.45 8.13 15.18
CA PRO A 101 -33.74 7.60 15.60
C PRO A 101 -33.82 7.46 17.11
N GLN A 102 -34.95 7.87 17.71
CA GLN A 102 -35.14 7.87 19.17
C GLN A 102 -36.18 6.83 19.62
N THR A 103 -37.14 6.52 18.77
CA THR A 103 -38.21 5.54 19.05
C THR A 103 -38.08 4.32 18.13
N PRO A 104 -38.60 3.14 18.52
CA PRO A 104 -38.64 1.97 17.64
C PRO A 104 -39.27 2.27 16.27
N GLY A 105 -40.31 3.11 16.23
CA GLY A 105 -40.94 3.52 14.99
C GLY A 105 -40.06 4.41 14.10
N ASP A 106 -39.12 5.15 14.67
CA ASP A 106 -38.13 5.93 13.91
C ASP A 106 -37.07 5.01 13.29
N PHE A 107 -36.62 3.98 14.02
CA PHE A 107 -35.73 2.95 13.50
C PHE A 107 -36.36 2.19 12.32
N ASP A 108 -37.63 1.79 12.47
CA ASP A 108 -38.37 1.13 11.39
C ASP A 108 -38.54 2.05 10.17
N PHE A 109 -38.86 3.32 10.41
CA PHE A 109 -38.98 4.30 9.33
C PHE A 109 -37.66 4.51 8.58
N GLN A 110 -36.56 4.70 9.32
CA GLN A 110 -35.22 4.85 8.78
C GLN A 110 -34.80 3.62 7.96
N ARG A 111 -35.05 2.41 8.48
CA ARG A 111 -34.79 1.16 7.78
C ARG A 111 -35.57 1.06 6.47
N ASN A 112 -36.85 1.42 6.48
CA ASN A 112 -37.70 1.41 5.28
C ASN A 112 -37.23 2.43 4.23
N VAL A 113 -36.72 3.59 4.65
CA VAL A 113 -36.08 4.57 3.76
C VAL A 113 -34.86 3.94 3.08
N LEU A 114 -33.95 3.34 3.85
CA LEU A 114 -32.72 2.74 3.31
C LEU A 114 -33.01 1.64 2.28
N ILE A 115 -33.99 0.78 2.54
CA ILE A 115 -34.41 -0.29 1.60
C ILE A 115 -34.96 0.31 0.31
N ILE A 116 -35.96 1.17 0.39
CA ILE A 116 -36.62 1.71 -0.81
C ILE A 116 -35.63 2.50 -1.66
N VAL A 117 -34.77 3.31 -1.04
CA VAL A 117 -33.80 4.14 -1.75
C VAL A 117 -32.73 3.29 -2.43
N ALA A 118 -32.16 2.28 -1.76
CA ALA A 118 -31.16 1.40 -2.35
C ALA A 118 -31.71 0.72 -3.61
N GLU A 119 -32.89 0.11 -3.48
CA GLU A 119 -33.53 -0.63 -4.56
C GLU A 119 -33.89 0.30 -5.72
N LEU A 120 -34.50 1.47 -5.47
CA LEU A 120 -34.76 2.46 -6.52
C LEU A 120 -33.49 2.86 -7.28
N SER A 121 -32.37 3.01 -6.59
CA SER A 121 -31.08 3.35 -7.20
C SER A 121 -30.51 2.23 -8.06
N THR A 122 -30.72 0.96 -7.70
CA THR A 122 -30.28 -0.18 -8.54
C THR A 122 -30.98 -0.19 -9.90
N TYR A 123 -32.20 0.32 -9.96
CA TYR A 123 -33.04 0.40 -11.16
C TYR A 123 -32.91 1.73 -11.93
N LEU A 124 -31.91 2.57 -11.64
CA LEU A 124 -31.65 3.76 -12.47
C LEU A 124 -31.01 3.43 -13.82
N ASP A 125 -30.39 2.25 -13.94
CA ASP A 125 -29.86 1.72 -15.21
C ASP A 125 -30.85 0.77 -15.91
N LEU A 126 -32.15 0.99 -15.75
CA LEU A 126 -33.17 0.20 -16.45
C LEU A 126 -33.03 0.34 -17.98
N ASP A 127 -33.18 -0.79 -18.67
CA ASP A 127 -33.26 -0.80 -20.13
C ASP A 127 -34.53 -0.09 -20.59
N ALA A 128 -34.35 1.07 -21.24
CA ALA A 128 -35.44 1.80 -21.84
C ALA A 128 -35.92 1.08 -23.12
N PRO A 129 -37.23 1.11 -23.41
CA PRO A 129 -37.76 0.60 -24.69
C PRO A 129 -37.24 1.39 -25.91
N ASP A 130 -36.78 2.64 -25.70
CA ASP A 130 -36.21 3.53 -26.71
C ASP A 130 -34.89 4.12 -26.19
N PRO A 131 -33.77 4.05 -26.95
CA PRO A 131 -32.50 4.66 -26.57
C PRO A 131 -32.59 6.14 -26.21
N SER A 132 -33.47 6.91 -26.86
CA SER A 132 -33.64 8.34 -26.59
C SER A 132 -34.12 8.62 -25.16
N LEU A 133 -35.01 7.77 -24.63
CA LEU A 133 -35.51 7.88 -23.27
C LEU A 133 -34.42 7.52 -22.24
N LYS A 134 -33.55 6.55 -22.57
CA LYS A 134 -32.40 6.22 -21.71
C LYS A 134 -31.46 7.42 -21.60
N THR A 135 -31.16 8.08 -22.72
CA THR A 135 -30.34 9.30 -22.73
C THR A 135 -30.97 10.43 -21.92
N GLU A 136 -32.28 10.67 -22.08
CA GLU A 136 -32.99 11.72 -21.32
C GLU A 136 -32.93 11.46 -19.80
N MET A 137 -33.09 10.21 -19.37
CA MET A 137 -32.95 9.82 -17.96
C MET A 137 -31.51 10.00 -17.46
N GLN A 138 -30.50 9.64 -18.27
CA GLN A 138 -29.09 9.84 -17.95
C GLN A 138 -28.78 11.33 -17.77
N ASP A 139 -29.23 12.18 -18.70
CA ASP A 139 -29.05 13.63 -18.62
C ASP A 139 -29.69 14.22 -17.34
N LEU A 140 -30.87 13.73 -16.96
CA LEU A 140 -31.53 14.11 -15.71
C LEU A 140 -30.74 13.65 -14.47
N CYS A 141 -30.15 12.46 -14.49
CA CYS A 141 -29.32 11.94 -13.39
C CYS A 141 -27.97 12.68 -13.28
N LEU A 142 -27.46 13.21 -14.38
CA LEU A 142 -26.25 14.05 -14.41
C LEU A 142 -26.48 15.44 -13.79
N GLN A 143 -27.73 15.91 -13.69
CA GLN A 143 -28.05 17.17 -13.03
C GLN A 143 -27.77 17.09 -11.53
N ASN A 144 -26.81 17.89 -11.05
CA ASN A 144 -26.31 17.85 -9.67
C ASN A 144 -25.70 16.48 -9.29
N LEU A 145 -24.95 15.89 -10.23
CA LEU A 145 -24.27 14.62 -10.02
C LEU A 145 -23.42 14.61 -8.74
N GLU A 146 -22.61 15.65 -8.50
CA GLU A 146 -21.69 15.68 -7.35
C GLU A 146 -22.42 15.61 -6.01
N SER A 147 -23.47 16.42 -5.80
CA SER A 147 -24.22 16.40 -4.54
C SER A 147 -25.01 15.12 -4.34
N THR A 148 -25.49 14.52 -5.44
CA THR A 148 -26.16 13.22 -5.41
C THR A 148 -25.19 12.10 -5.02
N LEU A 149 -23.98 12.10 -5.58
CA LEU A 149 -22.93 11.13 -5.23
C LEU A 149 -22.42 11.34 -3.80
N GLU A 150 -22.21 12.58 -3.35
CA GLU A 150 -21.81 12.88 -1.97
C GLU A 150 -22.84 12.32 -0.98
N LEU A 151 -24.14 12.54 -1.22
CA LEU A 151 -25.19 12.00 -0.39
C LEU A 151 -25.25 10.47 -0.42
N ALA A 152 -25.14 9.87 -1.61
CA ALA A 152 -25.14 8.42 -1.77
C ALA A 152 -23.97 7.76 -1.04
N LEU A 153 -22.77 8.35 -1.11
CA LEU A 153 -21.57 7.85 -0.43
C LEU A 153 -21.65 8.01 1.08
N ARG A 154 -22.13 9.15 1.59
CA ARG A 154 -22.37 9.34 3.04
C ARG A 154 -23.35 8.29 3.58
N THR A 155 -24.43 8.05 2.83
CA THR A 155 -25.42 7.02 3.16
C THR A 155 -24.81 5.63 3.11
N TRP A 156 -24.02 5.32 2.08
CA TRP A 156 -23.35 4.04 1.94
C TRP A 156 -22.40 3.77 3.11
N ILE A 157 -21.55 4.73 3.48
CA ILE A 157 -20.66 4.63 4.66
C ILE A 157 -21.47 4.41 5.93
N TYR A 158 -22.54 5.19 6.14
CA TYR A 158 -23.43 5.03 7.30
C TYR A 158 -24.02 3.61 7.39
N VAL A 159 -24.40 3.02 6.24
CA VAL A 159 -24.89 1.64 6.18
C VAL A 159 -23.80 0.64 6.54
N LEU A 160 -22.58 0.81 6.02
CA LEU A 160 -21.44 -0.06 6.35
C LEU A 160 -21.13 -0.06 7.85
N GLU A 161 -21.32 1.08 8.52
CA GLU A 161 -21.04 1.26 9.93
C GLU A 161 -22.12 0.65 10.85
N ASN A 162 -23.39 0.72 10.46
CA ASN A 162 -24.50 0.56 11.40
C ASN A 162 -25.49 -0.58 11.10
N TYR A 163 -25.44 -1.22 9.93
CA TYR A 163 -26.50 -2.14 9.50
C TYR A 163 -26.04 -3.56 9.19
N SER A 164 -27.03 -4.44 9.00
CA SER A 164 -26.85 -5.85 8.66
C SER A 164 -26.26 -6.05 7.26
N GLU A 165 -25.74 -7.27 7.06
CA GLU A 165 -25.08 -7.70 5.83
C GLU A 165 -25.96 -7.56 4.58
N ASP A 166 -27.25 -7.88 4.68
CA ASP A 166 -28.15 -7.77 3.54
C ASP A 166 -28.23 -6.31 3.05
N LEU A 167 -28.36 -5.35 3.98
CA LEU A 167 -28.53 -3.94 3.64
C LEU A 167 -27.24 -3.37 3.05
N ILE A 168 -26.10 -3.81 3.58
CA ILE A 168 -24.78 -3.54 2.99
C ILE A 168 -24.73 -4.02 1.54
N SER A 169 -25.20 -5.24 1.25
CA SER A 169 -25.22 -5.80 -0.11
C SER A 169 -26.08 -4.98 -1.08
N SER A 170 -27.30 -4.59 -0.67
CA SER A 170 -28.21 -3.79 -1.50
C SER A 170 -27.61 -2.42 -1.82
N HIS A 171 -27.05 -1.72 -0.83
CA HIS A 171 -26.39 -0.43 -1.07
C HIS A 171 -25.10 -0.55 -1.88
N CYS A 172 -24.32 -1.63 -1.72
CA CYS A 172 -23.18 -1.90 -2.60
C CYS A 172 -23.62 -2.09 -4.07
N SER A 173 -24.76 -2.76 -4.27
CA SER A 173 -25.35 -2.93 -5.60
C SER A 173 -25.84 -1.61 -6.19
N ALA A 174 -26.42 -0.73 -5.37
CA ALA A 174 -26.78 0.63 -5.78
C ALA A 174 -25.55 1.45 -6.21
N MET A 175 -24.44 1.37 -5.46
CA MET A 175 -23.17 2.01 -5.82
C MET A 175 -22.63 1.49 -7.16
N ILE A 176 -22.75 0.20 -7.41
CA ILE A 176 -22.38 -0.40 -8.69
C ILE A 176 -23.28 0.13 -9.82
N SER A 177 -24.59 0.24 -9.63
CA SER A 177 -25.48 0.80 -10.67
C SER A 177 -25.10 2.24 -11.04
N TYR A 178 -24.61 3.04 -10.08
CA TYR A 178 -24.06 4.36 -10.40
C TYR A 178 -22.81 4.30 -11.29
N THR A 179 -21.95 3.27 -11.15
CA THR A 179 -20.80 3.08 -12.07
C THR A 179 -21.24 2.78 -13.51
N GLY A 180 -22.35 2.05 -13.70
CA GLY A 180 -22.85 1.72 -15.03
C GLY A 180 -23.54 2.89 -15.74
N MET A 181 -24.14 3.79 -14.96
CA MET A 181 -24.88 4.94 -15.46
C MET A 181 -23.99 6.13 -15.83
N PHE A 182 -22.82 6.26 -15.19
CA PHE A 182 -21.93 7.41 -15.38
C PHE A 182 -20.61 7.01 -16.05
N LYS A 183 -20.04 7.91 -16.86
CA LYS A 183 -18.74 7.69 -17.51
C LYS A 183 -17.58 7.66 -16.51
N GLU A 184 -17.78 8.18 -15.31
CA GLU A 184 -16.76 8.27 -14.26
C GLU A 184 -17.18 7.45 -13.04
N SER A 185 -16.21 6.87 -12.34
CA SER A 185 -16.47 6.10 -11.12
C SER A 185 -17.15 6.98 -10.05
N PRO A 186 -18.21 6.51 -9.37
CA PRO A 186 -18.86 7.25 -8.30
C PRO A 186 -17.90 7.54 -7.13
N PHE A 187 -16.83 6.74 -6.99
CA PHE A 187 -15.83 6.94 -5.95
C PHE A 187 -14.85 8.09 -6.22
N ARG A 188 -14.95 8.79 -7.36
CA ARG A 188 -14.13 9.99 -7.63
C ARG A 188 -14.32 11.09 -6.58
N VAL A 189 -15.53 11.20 -6.01
CA VAL A 189 -15.86 12.19 -4.96
C VAL A 189 -15.65 11.64 -3.54
N LEU A 190 -15.39 10.33 -3.40
CA LEU A 190 -15.21 9.67 -2.10
C LEU A 190 -14.12 10.33 -1.25
N PRO A 191 -12.97 10.77 -1.78
CA PRO A 191 -11.97 11.45 -0.96
C PRO A 191 -12.49 12.68 -0.23
N ARG A 192 -13.27 13.54 -0.90
CA ARG A 192 -13.87 14.74 -0.30
C ARG A 192 -14.88 14.39 0.81
N VAL A 193 -15.56 13.24 0.69
CA VAL A 193 -16.48 12.74 1.71
C VAL A 193 -15.70 12.26 2.94
N LEU A 194 -14.66 11.45 2.73
CA LEU A 194 -13.83 10.89 3.81
C LEU A 194 -12.96 11.93 4.53
N GLU A 195 -12.63 13.05 3.88
CA GLU A 195 -12.01 14.19 4.56
C GLU A 195 -12.90 14.79 5.66
N LYS A 196 -14.24 14.72 5.48
CA LYS A 196 -15.22 15.17 6.49
C LYS A 196 -15.59 14.07 7.51
N MET A 197 -15.16 12.83 7.27
CA MET A 197 -15.51 11.64 8.07
C MET A 197 -14.25 10.78 8.33
N PRO A 198 -13.27 11.31 9.08
CA PRO A 198 -12.01 10.59 9.31
C PRO A 198 -12.25 9.27 10.06
N GLY A 199 -11.62 8.19 9.60
CA GLY A 199 -11.76 6.85 10.16
C GLY A 199 -12.74 5.95 9.39
N SER A 200 -13.68 6.52 8.64
CA SER A 200 -14.62 5.75 7.82
C SER A 200 -13.93 4.99 6.69
N GLU A 201 -12.73 5.40 6.25
CA GLU A 201 -11.92 4.60 5.32
C GLU A 201 -11.56 3.21 5.88
N GLY A 202 -11.36 3.11 7.20
CA GLY A 202 -11.08 1.84 7.88
C GLY A 202 -12.30 0.92 7.90
N VAL A 203 -13.51 1.49 7.95
CA VAL A 203 -14.77 0.72 7.89
C VAL A 203 -14.90 0.02 6.56
N ILE A 204 -14.61 0.70 5.44
CA ILE A 204 -14.66 0.11 4.09
C ILE A 204 -13.76 -1.14 4.01
N LEU A 205 -12.53 -1.03 4.53
CA LEU A 205 -11.59 -2.14 4.58
C LEU A 205 -12.07 -3.29 5.49
N GLN A 206 -12.60 -2.96 6.67
CA GLN A 206 -13.13 -3.95 7.62
C GLN A 206 -14.34 -4.69 7.06
N THR A 207 -15.20 -4.03 6.29
CA THR A 207 -16.35 -4.66 5.62
C THR A 207 -15.90 -5.78 4.68
N VAL A 208 -14.85 -5.55 3.88
CA VAL A 208 -14.28 -6.58 2.99
C VAL A 208 -13.73 -7.76 3.80
N VAL A 209 -13.07 -7.48 4.91
CA VAL A 209 -12.51 -8.52 5.80
C VAL A 209 -13.62 -9.37 6.40
N LYS A 210 -14.67 -8.73 6.94
CA LYS A 210 -15.85 -9.43 7.50
C LYS A 210 -16.53 -10.29 6.45
N GLU A 211 -16.67 -9.79 5.22
CA GLU A 211 -17.26 -10.54 4.11
C GLU A 211 -16.50 -11.83 3.79
N LEU A 212 -15.15 -11.79 3.79
CA LEU A 212 -14.31 -12.97 3.56
C LEU A 212 -14.26 -13.96 4.72
N GLN A 213 -14.72 -13.56 5.91
CA GLN A 213 -14.78 -14.43 7.09
C GLN A 213 -16.09 -15.22 7.16
N LYS A 214 -17.06 -14.92 6.31
CA LYS A 214 -18.36 -15.59 6.32
C LYS A 214 -18.25 -17.06 5.91
N PRO A 215 -18.98 -17.98 6.59
CA PRO A 215 -19.02 -19.38 6.22
C PRO A 215 -19.91 -19.66 4.99
N ASN A 216 -20.88 -18.79 4.70
CA ASN A 216 -21.97 -19.06 3.75
C ASN A 216 -21.75 -18.47 2.35
N GLY A 217 -20.48 -18.35 1.93
CA GLY A 217 -20.11 -17.74 0.65
C GLY A 217 -20.02 -16.21 0.74
N VAL A 218 -19.69 -15.60 -0.40
CA VAL A 218 -19.30 -14.19 -0.47
C VAL A 218 -20.21 -13.37 -1.38
N THR A 219 -20.50 -12.14 -0.96
CA THR A 219 -21.29 -11.20 -1.75
C THR A 219 -20.41 -10.38 -2.68
N ILE A 220 -20.50 -10.62 -3.98
CA ILE A 220 -19.61 -10.01 -4.99
C ILE A 220 -19.80 -8.50 -5.10
N SER A 221 -21.03 -8.01 -4.93
CA SER A 221 -21.32 -6.57 -4.94
C SER A 221 -20.54 -5.83 -3.84
N VAL A 222 -20.42 -6.43 -2.66
CA VAL A 222 -19.68 -5.89 -1.51
C VAL A 222 -18.19 -5.80 -1.81
N PHE A 223 -17.59 -6.87 -2.37
CA PHE A 223 -16.18 -6.84 -2.74
C PHE A 223 -15.87 -5.80 -3.78
N TRP A 224 -16.65 -5.78 -4.86
CA TRP A 224 -16.35 -4.89 -5.96
C TRP A 224 -16.48 -3.43 -5.53
N SER A 225 -17.58 -3.05 -4.88
CA SER A 225 -17.78 -1.66 -4.43
C SER A 225 -16.72 -1.22 -3.43
N CYS A 226 -16.42 -2.04 -2.41
CA CYS A 226 -15.48 -1.66 -1.37
C CYS A 226 -14.03 -1.63 -1.86
N LEU A 227 -13.62 -2.58 -2.71
CA LEU A 227 -12.25 -2.58 -3.25
C LEU A 227 -12.04 -1.52 -4.32
N ASP A 228 -13.07 -1.15 -5.09
CA ASP A 228 -13.01 0.02 -5.98
C ASP A 228 -12.94 1.33 -5.19
N ALA A 229 -13.69 1.43 -4.08
CA ALA A 229 -13.61 2.54 -3.15
C ALA A 229 -12.21 2.67 -2.52
N ILE A 230 -11.62 1.56 -2.05
CA ILE A 230 -10.25 1.54 -1.49
C ILE A 230 -9.23 1.95 -2.55
N MET A 231 -9.39 1.47 -3.79
CA MET A 231 -8.56 1.90 -4.91
C MET A 231 -8.64 3.41 -5.14
N GLY A 232 -9.84 3.99 -5.12
CA GLY A 232 -10.02 5.45 -5.19
C GLY A 232 -9.39 6.20 -4.01
N CYS A 233 -9.47 5.64 -2.80
CA CYS A 233 -8.84 6.21 -1.60
C CYS A 233 -7.32 6.24 -1.70
N CYS A 234 -6.70 5.24 -2.33
CA CYS A 234 -5.25 5.19 -2.52
C CYS A 234 -4.70 6.27 -3.46
N LEU A 235 -5.57 6.95 -4.22
CA LEU A 235 -5.19 8.05 -5.10
C LEU A 235 -5.19 9.42 -4.39
N ASN A 236 -5.65 9.50 -3.14
CA ASN A 236 -5.61 10.70 -2.30
C ASN A 236 -4.56 10.52 -1.20
N GLU A 237 -3.54 11.38 -1.18
CA GLU A 237 -2.38 11.26 -0.28
C GLU A 237 -2.77 11.20 1.21
N THR A 238 -3.68 12.08 1.65
CA THR A 238 -4.11 12.17 3.05
C THR A 238 -4.81 10.89 3.51
N ILE A 239 -5.78 10.41 2.73
CA ILE A 239 -6.55 9.20 3.08
C ILE A 239 -5.66 7.96 2.98
N PHE A 240 -4.83 7.91 1.93
CA PHE A 240 -3.88 6.83 1.73
C PHE A 240 -2.91 6.68 2.91
N SER A 241 -2.39 7.79 3.46
CA SER A 241 -1.56 7.77 4.68
C SER A 241 -2.30 7.14 5.87
N ARG A 242 -3.58 7.51 6.09
CA ARG A 242 -4.40 6.93 7.18
C ARG A 242 -4.67 5.43 6.97
N LEU A 243 -4.89 5.01 5.73
CA LEU A 243 -5.04 3.59 5.39
C LEU A 243 -3.75 2.80 5.64
N LEU A 244 -2.58 3.35 5.28
CA LEU A 244 -1.29 2.73 5.58
C LEU A 244 -1.08 2.54 7.08
N GLU A 245 -1.40 3.56 7.90
CA GLU A 245 -1.40 3.47 9.36
C GLU A 245 -2.37 2.39 9.86
N GLY A 246 -3.53 2.24 9.20
CA GLY A 246 -4.53 1.21 9.42
C GLY A 246 -4.16 -0.21 8.94
N SER A 247 -2.88 -0.48 8.65
CA SER A 247 -2.39 -1.79 8.17
C SER A 247 -2.94 -2.24 6.81
N LEU A 248 -3.21 -1.29 5.89
CA LEU A 248 -3.72 -1.57 4.54
C LEU A 248 -2.95 -2.70 3.83
N VAL A 249 -1.63 -2.66 3.82
CA VAL A 249 -0.77 -3.63 3.11
C VAL A 249 -0.99 -5.05 3.61
N ARG A 250 -1.08 -5.23 4.94
CA ARG A 250 -1.35 -6.53 5.57
C ARG A 250 -2.73 -7.03 5.17
N TRP A 251 -3.75 -6.18 5.28
CA TRP A 251 -5.12 -6.57 4.97
C TRP A 251 -5.31 -6.89 3.50
N LEU A 252 -4.79 -6.08 2.58
CA LEU A 252 -4.87 -6.35 1.14
C LEU A 252 -4.16 -7.64 0.74
N SER A 253 -3.01 -7.95 1.35
CA SER A 253 -2.29 -9.21 1.10
C SER A 253 -3.14 -10.42 1.52
N TRP A 254 -3.76 -10.34 2.70
CA TRP A 254 -4.67 -11.37 3.20
C TRP A 254 -5.97 -11.49 2.38
N ILE A 255 -6.58 -10.36 2.01
CA ILE A 255 -7.79 -10.28 1.19
C ILE A 255 -7.51 -10.95 -0.16
N MET A 256 -6.42 -10.56 -0.82
CA MET A 256 -6.01 -11.12 -2.11
C MET A 256 -5.81 -12.64 -2.01
N LEU A 257 -5.16 -13.15 -0.95
CA LEU A 257 -4.99 -14.59 -0.74
C LEU A 257 -6.33 -15.32 -0.58
N LYS A 258 -7.25 -14.76 0.21
CA LYS A 258 -8.54 -15.38 0.47
C LYS A 258 -9.41 -15.41 -0.79
N MET A 259 -9.42 -14.31 -1.55
CA MET A 259 -10.11 -14.26 -2.83
C MET A 259 -9.51 -15.25 -3.83
N THR A 260 -8.19 -15.33 -3.97
CA THR A 260 -7.57 -16.24 -4.94
C THR A 260 -7.76 -17.71 -4.60
N LYS A 261 -8.07 -18.06 -3.34
CA LYS A 261 -8.47 -19.42 -2.95
C LYS A 261 -9.87 -19.83 -3.43
N LEU A 262 -10.71 -18.90 -3.84
CA LEU A 262 -12.05 -19.18 -4.37
C LEU A 262 -12.05 -19.63 -5.85
N TRP A 263 -10.87 -19.90 -6.42
CA TRP A 263 -10.68 -20.24 -7.85
C TRP A 263 -11.46 -21.46 -8.35
N ASN A 264 -11.83 -22.38 -7.46
CA ASN A 264 -12.60 -23.58 -7.80
C ASN A 264 -14.10 -23.44 -7.45
N THR A 265 -14.55 -22.24 -7.09
CA THR A 265 -15.96 -21.97 -6.79
C THR A 265 -16.62 -21.37 -8.02
N GLU A 266 -17.86 -21.75 -8.31
CA GLU A 266 -18.62 -21.10 -9.37
C GLU A 266 -18.99 -19.68 -8.92
N ILE A 267 -18.33 -18.69 -9.52
CA ILE A 267 -18.47 -17.27 -9.16
C ILE A 267 -19.35 -16.61 -10.23
N ALA A 268 -20.56 -16.20 -9.84
CA ALA A 268 -21.37 -15.32 -10.67
C ALA A 268 -20.57 -14.02 -10.95
N HIS A 269 -20.67 -13.39 -12.11
CA HIS A 269 -19.96 -12.12 -12.37
C HIS A 269 -18.41 -12.20 -12.23
N GLU A 270 -17.83 -13.27 -12.77
CA GLU A 270 -16.38 -13.54 -12.72
C GLU A 270 -15.50 -12.34 -13.12
N SER A 271 -15.88 -11.56 -14.15
CA SER A 271 -15.10 -10.39 -14.58
C SER A 271 -14.97 -9.32 -13.48
N GLN A 272 -16.04 -9.07 -12.73
CA GLN A 272 -16.04 -8.12 -11.61
C GLN A 272 -15.16 -8.63 -10.46
N PHE A 273 -15.22 -9.94 -10.20
CA PHE A 273 -14.38 -10.59 -9.20
C PHE A 273 -12.88 -10.46 -9.52
N LEU A 274 -12.49 -10.73 -10.78
CA LEU A 274 -11.10 -10.58 -11.22
C LEU A 274 -10.64 -9.12 -11.20
N LEU A 275 -11.53 -8.17 -11.53
CA LEU A 275 -11.24 -6.75 -11.43
C LEU A 275 -10.99 -6.32 -9.97
N ALA A 276 -11.74 -6.87 -9.00
CA ALA A 276 -11.53 -6.60 -7.59
C ALA A 276 -10.16 -7.12 -7.08
N ILE A 277 -9.72 -8.29 -7.53
CA ILE A 277 -8.35 -8.78 -7.27
C ILE A 277 -7.31 -7.84 -7.92
N ALA A 278 -7.56 -7.41 -9.17
CA ALA A 278 -6.68 -6.48 -9.86
C ALA A 278 -6.56 -5.13 -9.11
N ASN A 279 -7.65 -4.64 -8.52
CA ASN A 279 -7.64 -3.43 -7.69
C ASN A 279 -6.82 -3.63 -6.40
N CYS A 280 -6.88 -4.81 -5.76
CA CYS A 280 -5.99 -5.13 -4.63
C CYS A 280 -4.51 -5.03 -5.06
N VAL A 281 -4.18 -5.60 -6.21
CA VAL A 281 -2.81 -5.55 -6.77
C VAL A 281 -2.37 -4.12 -7.06
N ARG A 282 -3.25 -3.29 -7.63
CA ARG A 282 -2.94 -1.87 -7.89
C ARG A 282 -2.74 -1.05 -6.62
N CYS A 283 -3.58 -1.26 -5.60
CA CYS A 283 -3.42 -0.62 -4.30
C CYS A 283 -2.07 -0.99 -3.66
N LEU A 284 -1.69 -2.28 -3.70
CA LEU A 284 -0.38 -2.74 -3.24
C LEU A 284 0.76 -2.12 -4.06
N SER A 285 0.61 -2.01 -5.38
CA SER A 285 1.59 -1.36 -6.26
C SER A 285 1.81 0.11 -5.87
N ILE A 286 0.75 0.85 -5.55
CA ILE A 286 0.85 2.23 -5.03
C ILE A 286 1.64 2.23 -3.71
N ALA A 287 1.28 1.37 -2.76
CA ALA A 287 1.99 1.27 -1.48
C ALA A 287 3.47 0.91 -1.66
N PHE A 288 3.82 0.04 -2.60
CA PHE A 288 5.21 -0.35 -2.83
C PHE A 288 6.05 0.77 -3.43
N LYS A 289 5.45 1.65 -4.25
CA LYS A 289 6.13 2.85 -4.78
C LYS A 289 6.40 3.88 -3.68
N GLU A 290 5.53 3.93 -2.67
CA GLU A 290 5.68 4.78 -1.48
C GLU A 290 6.75 4.26 -0.51
N SER A 291 7.01 2.95 -0.50
CA SER A 291 8.15 2.38 0.24
C SER A 291 8.50 0.95 -0.16
N TYR A 292 9.80 0.68 -0.27
CA TYR A 292 10.33 -0.69 -0.35
C TYR A 292 9.99 -1.55 0.87
N SER A 293 9.79 -0.95 2.06
CA SER A 293 9.51 -1.68 3.30
C SER A 293 8.13 -2.35 3.29
N TRP A 294 7.17 -1.77 2.56
CA TRP A 294 5.85 -2.35 2.36
C TRP A 294 5.90 -3.65 1.55
N ILE A 295 6.88 -3.82 0.66
CA ILE A 295 7.07 -5.05 -0.11
C ILE A 295 7.41 -6.22 0.83
N SER A 296 8.35 -6.00 1.77
CA SER A 296 8.73 -7.04 2.74
C SER A 296 7.54 -7.40 3.64
N THR A 297 6.81 -6.38 4.12
CA THR A 297 5.59 -6.54 4.93
C THR A 297 4.52 -7.35 4.21
N ALA A 298 4.27 -7.05 2.93
CA ALA A 298 3.31 -7.79 2.13
C ALA A 298 3.71 -9.26 1.96
N ILE A 299 4.98 -9.53 1.66
CA ILE A 299 5.52 -10.89 1.50
C ILE A 299 5.36 -11.70 2.80
N GLU A 300 5.62 -11.08 3.96
CA GLU A 300 5.42 -11.70 5.27
C GLU A 300 3.95 -12.00 5.59
N HIS A 301 3.02 -11.25 5.00
CA HIS A 301 1.57 -11.41 5.12
C HIS A 301 0.91 -12.10 3.92
N ASP A 302 1.61 -13.10 3.36
CA ASP A 302 1.11 -14.03 2.34
C ASP A 302 0.73 -13.42 0.98
N PHE A 303 1.25 -12.24 0.65
CA PHE A 303 1.13 -11.66 -0.69
C PHE A 303 1.65 -12.61 -1.78
N PHE A 304 2.81 -13.25 -1.57
CA PHE A 304 3.41 -14.10 -2.59
C PHE A 304 2.60 -15.40 -2.86
N PRO A 305 2.12 -16.13 -1.84
CA PRO A 305 1.11 -17.17 -2.04
C PRO A 305 -0.13 -16.69 -2.81
N ALA A 306 -0.60 -15.46 -2.58
CA ALA A 306 -1.73 -14.91 -3.32
C ALA A 306 -1.41 -14.73 -4.81
N VAL A 307 -0.23 -14.18 -5.14
CA VAL A 307 0.26 -14.06 -6.53
C VAL A 307 0.37 -15.42 -7.19
N LEU A 308 0.91 -16.42 -6.49
CA LEU A 308 1.05 -17.78 -7.01
C LEU A 308 -0.31 -18.38 -7.40
N LEU A 309 -1.35 -18.17 -6.57
CA LEU A 309 -2.70 -18.63 -6.87
C LEU A 309 -3.36 -17.80 -7.99
N SER A 310 -3.02 -16.50 -8.12
CA SER A 310 -3.51 -15.67 -9.23
C SER A 310 -3.12 -16.20 -10.61
N VAL A 311 -2.01 -16.96 -10.70
CA VAL A 311 -1.54 -17.60 -11.94
C VAL A 311 -2.62 -18.48 -12.56
N TYR A 312 -3.40 -19.19 -11.74
CA TYR A 312 -4.48 -20.04 -12.23
C TYR A 312 -5.46 -19.23 -13.10
N PHE A 313 -5.91 -18.08 -12.61
CA PHE A 313 -6.82 -17.20 -13.35
C PHE A 313 -6.15 -16.64 -14.60
N VAL A 314 -4.89 -16.23 -14.52
CA VAL A 314 -4.17 -15.70 -15.69
C VAL A 314 -4.06 -16.74 -16.80
N ILE A 315 -3.73 -18.01 -16.49
CA ILE A 315 -3.59 -19.07 -17.49
C ILE A 315 -4.95 -19.46 -18.08
N HIS A 316 -5.90 -19.84 -17.21
CA HIS A 316 -7.17 -20.43 -17.67
C HIS A 316 -8.10 -19.41 -18.33
N LYS A 317 -7.97 -18.13 -17.97
CA LYS A 317 -8.87 -17.06 -18.44
C LYS A 317 -8.25 -16.16 -19.50
N ARG A 318 -7.02 -16.48 -19.95
CA ARG A 318 -6.37 -15.72 -21.02
C ARG A 318 -7.15 -15.76 -22.34
N SER A 319 -7.69 -16.92 -22.70
CA SER A 319 -8.48 -17.11 -23.94
C SER A 319 -9.85 -16.43 -23.90
N GLU A 320 -10.42 -16.25 -22.71
CA GLU A 320 -11.74 -15.63 -22.51
C GLU A 320 -11.67 -14.10 -22.39
N GLY A 321 -10.48 -13.53 -22.20
CA GLY A 321 -10.26 -12.09 -22.04
C GLY A 321 -10.64 -11.52 -20.65
N SER A 322 -11.38 -12.27 -19.83
CA SER A 322 -11.79 -11.85 -18.48
C SER A 322 -10.61 -11.65 -17.52
N GLY A 323 -9.50 -12.36 -17.73
CA GLY A 323 -8.28 -12.25 -16.92
C GLY A 323 -7.36 -11.05 -17.25
N GLN A 324 -7.63 -10.29 -18.32
CA GLN A 324 -6.70 -9.26 -18.83
C GLN A 324 -6.41 -8.15 -17.81
N ALA A 325 -7.41 -7.72 -17.05
CA ALA A 325 -7.25 -6.65 -16.06
C ALA A 325 -6.32 -7.08 -14.90
N LEU A 326 -6.42 -8.34 -14.47
CA LEU A 326 -5.57 -8.92 -13.43
C LEU A 326 -4.15 -9.16 -13.97
N GLU A 327 -4.01 -9.71 -15.18
CA GLU A 327 -2.71 -9.91 -15.82
C GLU A 327 -1.96 -8.58 -15.99
N ALA A 328 -2.65 -7.53 -16.43
CA ALA A 328 -2.09 -6.19 -16.55
C ALA A 328 -1.64 -5.63 -15.19
N ALA A 329 -2.47 -5.77 -14.15
CA ALA A 329 -2.12 -5.31 -12.80
C ALA A 329 -0.89 -6.04 -12.24
N LEU A 330 -0.77 -7.35 -12.44
CA LEU A 330 0.40 -8.14 -12.03
C LEU A 330 1.65 -7.74 -12.83
N HIS A 331 1.51 -7.53 -14.14
CA HIS A 331 2.62 -7.05 -14.98
C HIS A 331 3.13 -5.68 -14.50
N GLU A 332 2.22 -4.72 -14.29
CA GLU A 332 2.55 -3.38 -13.78
C GLU A 332 3.23 -3.44 -12.42
N LEU A 333 2.72 -4.29 -11.51
CA LEU A 333 3.27 -4.51 -10.20
C LEU A 333 4.72 -5.01 -10.26
N PHE A 334 4.98 -6.13 -10.93
CA PHE A 334 6.32 -6.73 -10.98
C PHE A 334 7.34 -5.83 -11.70
N THR A 335 6.89 -5.08 -12.71
CA THR A 335 7.72 -4.05 -13.36
C THR A 335 8.05 -2.93 -12.39
N ALA A 336 7.07 -2.45 -11.62
CA ALA A 336 7.25 -1.37 -10.65
C ALA A 336 8.12 -1.80 -9.46
N ILE A 337 8.01 -3.06 -8.99
CA ILE A 337 8.78 -3.51 -7.82
C ILE A 337 10.19 -3.99 -8.16
N GLN A 338 10.51 -4.23 -9.44
CA GLN A 338 11.81 -4.73 -9.89
C GLN A 338 13.02 -3.94 -9.35
N PRO A 339 13.04 -2.59 -9.35
CA PRO A 339 14.17 -1.84 -8.85
C PRO A 339 14.44 -2.05 -7.35
N PHE A 340 13.42 -2.42 -6.58
CA PHE A 340 13.53 -2.62 -5.14
C PHE A 340 14.23 -3.93 -4.76
N LEU A 341 14.52 -4.83 -5.71
CA LEU A 341 15.37 -6.01 -5.48
C LEU A 341 16.82 -5.66 -5.12
N VAL A 342 17.22 -4.40 -5.30
CA VAL A 342 18.49 -3.88 -4.80
C VAL A 342 18.53 -3.84 -3.26
N TYR A 343 17.37 -3.80 -2.59
CA TYR A 343 17.30 -3.86 -1.14
C TYR A 343 17.41 -5.30 -0.66
N ARG A 344 18.31 -5.54 0.30
CA ARG A 344 18.57 -6.87 0.82
C ARG A 344 17.34 -7.43 1.53
N SER A 345 16.61 -6.60 2.25
CA SER A 345 15.36 -6.96 2.93
C SER A 345 14.37 -7.55 1.92
N VAL A 346 14.05 -6.79 0.87
CA VAL A 346 13.14 -7.20 -0.21
C VAL A 346 13.63 -8.46 -0.90
N LEU A 347 14.90 -8.50 -1.31
CA LEU A 347 15.50 -9.66 -1.98
C LEU A 347 15.43 -10.93 -1.12
N ARG A 348 15.81 -10.86 0.17
CA ARG A 348 15.77 -12.03 1.06
C ARG A 348 14.34 -12.49 1.31
N SER A 349 13.41 -11.57 1.56
CA SER A 349 12.01 -11.91 1.79
C SER A 349 11.41 -12.58 0.56
N PHE A 350 11.68 -12.05 -0.64
CA PHE A 350 11.25 -12.66 -1.90
C PHE A 350 11.82 -14.07 -2.09
N LEU A 351 13.14 -14.26 -1.98
CA LEU A 351 13.78 -15.57 -2.18
C LEU A 351 13.30 -16.61 -1.17
N ARG A 352 13.07 -16.21 0.09
CA ARG A 352 12.48 -17.09 1.11
C ARG A 352 11.05 -17.49 0.76
N ALA A 353 10.25 -16.55 0.25
CA ALA A 353 8.90 -16.83 -0.19
C ALA A 353 8.88 -17.78 -1.39
N MET A 354 9.82 -17.64 -2.33
CA MET A 354 9.98 -18.56 -3.46
C MET A 354 10.31 -19.98 -3.00
N ASP A 355 11.30 -20.13 -2.12
CA ASP A 355 11.69 -21.43 -1.58
C ASP A 355 10.56 -22.09 -0.77
N LYS A 356 9.77 -21.29 -0.04
CA LYS A 356 8.56 -21.75 0.65
C LYS A 356 7.47 -22.19 -0.35
N ALA A 357 7.26 -21.44 -1.41
CA ALA A 357 6.28 -21.75 -2.46
C ALA A 357 6.63 -23.03 -3.21
N GLN A 358 7.89 -23.20 -3.60
CA GLN A 358 8.38 -24.40 -4.25
C GLN A 358 8.15 -25.65 -3.39
N ARG A 359 8.34 -25.54 -2.06
CA ARG A 359 8.11 -26.65 -1.13
C ARG A 359 6.63 -26.94 -0.86
N ARG A 360 5.78 -25.90 -0.74
CA ARG A 360 4.36 -26.06 -0.37
C ARG A 360 3.43 -26.32 -1.55
N SER A 361 3.76 -25.83 -2.74
CA SER A 361 2.89 -25.91 -3.92
C SER A 361 3.74 -26.05 -5.19
N PRO A 362 4.45 -27.18 -5.37
CA PRO A 362 5.41 -27.37 -6.45
C PRO A 362 4.77 -27.29 -7.85
N GLU A 363 3.51 -27.72 -7.99
CA GLU A 363 2.78 -27.68 -9.26
C GLU A 363 2.52 -26.23 -9.72
N LEU A 364 1.89 -25.43 -8.86
CA LEU A 364 1.63 -24.01 -9.15
C LEU A 364 2.93 -23.23 -9.37
N TYR A 365 3.97 -23.55 -8.60
CA TYR A 365 5.28 -22.94 -8.78
C TYR A 365 5.85 -23.24 -10.16
N ARG A 366 5.74 -24.50 -10.64
CA ARG A 366 6.18 -24.87 -11.99
C ARG A 366 5.38 -24.11 -13.06
N GLN A 367 4.06 -24.03 -12.90
CA GLN A 367 3.19 -23.28 -13.83
C GLN A 367 3.52 -21.78 -13.89
N LEU A 368 3.93 -21.18 -12.77
CA LEU A 368 4.39 -19.79 -12.73
C LEU A 368 5.74 -19.61 -13.43
N VAL A 369 6.68 -20.55 -13.27
CA VAL A 369 8.00 -20.50 -13.91
C VAL A 369 7.88 -20.73 -15.41
N ASP A 370 7.06 -21.69 -15.83
CA ASP A 370 6.84 -22.07 -17.22
C ASP A 370 5.64 -21.31 -17.84
N LEU A 371 5.28 -20.17 -17.27
CA LEU A 371 4.12 -19.39 -17.70
C LEU A 371 4.26 -19.02 -19.19
N PRO A 372 3.28 -19.38 -20.05
CA PRO A 372 3.40 -19.11 -21.48
C PRO A 372 3.44 -17.60 -21.73
N GLN A 373 4.31 -17.17 -22.64
CA GLN A 373 4.33 -15.78 -23.10
C GLN A 373 3.08 -15.49 -23.94
N ASN A 374 2.60 -14.25 -23.87
CA ASN A 374 1.54 -13.80 -24.77
C ASN A 374 2.15 -13.46 -26.14
N SER A 375 1.79 -14.22 -27.18
CA SER A 375 2.32 -14.05 -28.54
C SER A 375 1.93 -12.73 -29.21
N GLU A 376 0.82 -12.09 -28.80
CA GLU A 376 0.37 -10.82 -29.38
C GLU A 376 1.04 -9.61 -28.74
N LYS A 377 1.32 -9.67 -27.43
CA LYS A 377 1.93 -8.57 -26.66
C LYS A 377 2.96 -9.10 -25.64
N PRO A 378 4.11 -9.61 -26.12
CA PRO A 378 5.10 -10.26 -25.26
C PRO A 378 5.67 -9.33 -24.19
N ASP A 379 5.88 -8.06 -24.50
CA ASP A 379 6.52 -7.09 -23.59
C ASP A 379 5.59 -6.60 -22.46
N LYS A 380 4.27 -6.79 -22.60
CA LYS A 380 3.25 -6.32 -21.65
C LYS A 380 2.55 -7.47 -20.93
N CYS A 381 3.06 -8.70 -21.05
CA CYS A 381 2.47 -9.84 -20.37
C CYS A 381 3.13 -10.09 -19.01
N PHE A 382 2.36 -10.70 -18.11
CA PHE A 382 2.85 -11.02 -16.77
C PHE A 382 4.05 -11.97 -16.81
N ALA A 383 4.05 -12.95 -17.72
CA ALA A 383 5.14 -13.92 -17.87
C ALA A 383 6.51 -13.26 -18.10
N THR A 384 6.56 -12.24 -18.96
CA THR A 384 7.80 -11.50 -19.25
C THR A 384 8.26 -10.68 -18.05
N ALA A 385 7.35 -9.94 -17.40
CA ALA A 385 7.70 -9.18 -16.20
C ALA A 385 8.18 -10.09 -15.06
N TRP A 386 7.51 -11.22 -14.85
CA TRP A 386 7.91 -12.22 -13.87
C TRP A 386 9.30 -12.81 -14.15
N LYS A 387 9.56 -13.21 -15.41
CA LYS A 387 10.87 -13.75 -15.81
C LYS A 387 11.99 -12.75 -15.56
N ASN A 388 11.82 -11.51 -16.02
CA ASN A 388 12.79 -10.44 -15.82
C ASN A 388 13.05 -10.18 -14.33
N PHE A 389 11.98 -10.13 -13.53
CA PHE A 389 12.07 -9.97 -12.08
C PHE A 389 12.83 -11.13 -11.41
N TYR A 390 12.53 -12.36 -11.79
CA TYR A 390 13.17 -13.56 -11.22
C TYR A 390 14.65 -13.67 -11.60
N ASP A 391 14.99 -13.44 -12.86
CA ASP A 391 16.38 -13.47 -13.32
C ASP A 391 17.20 -12.36 -12.65
N LEU A 392 16.63 -11.16 -12.50
CA LEU A 392 17.25 -10.09 -11.72
C LEU A 392 17.45 -10.51 -10.26
N ALA A 393 16.45 -11.12 -9.62
CA ALA A 393 16.58 -11.58 -8.24
C ALA A 393 17.72 -12.60 -8.06
N LYS A 394 17.92 -13.53 -9.02
CA LYS A 394 19.07 -14.46 -8.99
C LYS A 394 20.40 -13.73 -9.13
N ASP A 395 20.50 -12.79 -10.06
CA ASP A 395 21.71 -12.00 -10.27
C ASP A 395 22.06 -11.18 -9.02
N ARG A 396 21.06 -10.54 -8.39
CA ARG A 396 21.25 -9.81 -7.14
C ARG A 396 21.62 -10.74 -5.99
N GLN A 397 21.08 -11.95 -5.95
CA GLN A 397 21.49 -12.95 -4.95
C GLN A 397 22.93 -13.42 -5.15
N ARG A 398 23.41 -13.55 -6.39
CA ARG A 398 24.82 -13.84 -6.70
C ARG A 398 25.71 -12.71 -6.18
N LEU A 399 25.43 -11.46 -6.57
CA LEU A 399 26.18 -10.28 -6.12
C LEU A 399 26.17 -10.14 -4.58
N ARG A 400 25.05 -10.46 -3.94
CA ARG A 400 24.96 -10.48 -2.48
C ARG A 400 25.88 -11.53 -1.84
N LYS A 401 25.99 -12.72 -2.41
CA LYS A 401 26.92 -13.75 -1.90
C LYS A 401 28.37 -13.29 -2.04
N GLU A 402 28.72 -12.65 -3.16
CA GLU A 402 30.04 -12.06 -3.37
C GLU A 402 30.31 -10.91 -2.38
N CYS A 403 29.33 -10.03 -2.13
CA CYS A 403 29.39 -8.98 -1.11
C CYS A 403 29.67 -9.53 0.30
N VAL A 404 29.02 -10.64 0.67
CA VAL A 404 29.28 -11.34 1.94
C VAL A 404 30.71 -11.89 1.96
N ALA A 405 31.14 -12.58 0.90
CA ALA A 405 32.48 -13.15 0.79
C ALA A 405 33.59 -12.07 0.82
N ALA A 406 33.30 -10.88 0.31
CA ALA A 406 34.16 -9.71 0.36
C ALA A 406 34.15 -8.99 1.72
N GLY A 407 33.41 -9.49 2.72
CA GLY A 407 33.41 -8.96 4.10
C GLY A 407 32.65 -7.64 4.30
N TYR A 408 31.73 -7.27 3.40
CA TYR A 408 31.04 -5.97 3.47
C TYR A 408 29.91 -5.89 4.51
N ILE A 409 29.31 -7.03 4.86
CA ILE A 409 28.12 -7.07 5.75
C ILE A 409 28.56 -7.30 7.19
N MET A 410 28.55 -6.24 7.99
CA MET A 410 29.14 -6.22 9.33
C MET A 410 28.12 -5.94 10.43
N CYS A 411 28.51 -6.29 11.66
CA CYS A 411 27.77 -5.93 12.87
C CYS A 411 27.70 -4.39 13.01
N ALA A 412 26.56 -3.84 13.46
CA ALA A 412 26.42 -2.40 13.67
C ALA A 412 27.34 -1.83 14.78
N PHE A 413 27.79 -2.66 15.72
CA PHE A 413 28.74 -2.26 16.75
C PHE A 413 30.16 -2.17 16.16
N SER A 414 30.71 -0.97 16.06
CA SER A 414 32.04 -0.70 15.50
C SER A 414 33.18 -1.37 16.29
N GLY A 415 33.00 -1.61 17.58
CA GLY A 415 33.95 -2.35 18.43
C GLY A 415 33.78 -3.87 18.40
N CYS A 416 33.06 -4.43 17.43
CA CYS A 416 32.77 -5.85 17.38
C CYS A 416 34.07 -6.66 17.23
N PRO A 417 34.42 -7.55 18.18
CA PRO A 417 35.63 -8.38 18.08
C PRO A 417 35.51 -9.37 16.91
N LYS A 418 34.30 -9.74 16.49
CA LYS A 418 34.08 -10.61 15.33
C LYS A 418 34.22 -9.89 13.99
N ALA A 419 34.25 -8.56 13.96
CA ALA A 419 34.40 -7.79 12.71
C ALA A 419 35.84 -7.77 12.18
N ARG A 420 36.83 -8.11 13.02
CA ARG A 420 38.26 -8.04 12.67
C ARG A 420 38.92 -9.40 12.40
N PHE A 421 38.26 -10.50 12.71
CA PHE A 421 38.94 -11.81 12.82
C PHE A 421 38.58 -12.82 11.72
N ASP A 422 37.49 -12.65 10.98
CA ASP A 422 37.22 -13.53 9.85
C ASP A 422 36.15 -12.96 8.90
N SER A 423 36.56 -12.48 7.73
CA SER A 423 35.66 -12.09 6.64
C SER A 423 34.93 -13.28 6.00
N SER A 424 35.34 -14.53 6.32
CA SER A 424 34.73 -15.75 5.79
C SER A 424 33.58 -16.30 6.65
N ILE A 425 33.43 -15.86 7.91
CA ILE A 425 32.32 -16.32 8.76
C ILE A 425 31.11 -15.42 8.56
N SER A 426 30.22 -15.82 7.65
CA SER A 426 28.90 -15.22 7.50
C SER A 426 28.04 -15.54 8.73
N PHE A 427 28.08 -14.70 9.76
CA PHE A 427 27.11 -14.82 10.85
C PHE A 427 25.76 -14.23 10.42
N GLU A 428 24.67 -14.96 10.67
CA GLU A 428 23.34 -14.35 10.58
C GLU A 428 23.20 -13.27 11.66
N LEU A 429 23.21 -12.01 11.22
CA LEU A 429 23.01 -10.87 12.10
C LEU A 429 21.55 -10.85 12.58
N LYS A 430 21.38 -10.68 13.89
CA LYS A 430 20.09 -10.56 14.58
C LYS A 430 19.60 -9.12 14.55
N GLU A 431 18.29 -8.94 14.43
CA GLU A 431 17.65 -7.62 14.43
C GLU A 431 17.45 -7.09 15.85
N CYS A 432 17.56 -5.78 16.00
CA CYS A 432 17.16 -5.10 17.23
C CYS A 432 15.65 -5.29 17.44
N SER A 433 15.24 -5.91 18.54
CA SER A 433 13.83 -6.19 18.84
C SER A 433 12.93 -4.94 18.94
N ARG A 434 13.51 -3.75 19.08
CA ARG A 434 12.77 -2.49 19.19
C ARG A 434 12.57 -1.78 17.86
N CYS A 435 13.64 -1.51 17.12
CA CYS A 435 13.54 -0.80 15.84
C CYS A 435 13.46 -1.73 14.62
N GLN A 436 13.86 -3.00 14.75
CA GLN A 436 13.91 -4.02 13.70
C GLN A 436 14.79 -3.69 12.48
N VAL A 437 15.41 -2.51 12.45
CA VAL A 437 16.29 -2.03 11.37
C VAL A 437 17.76 -2.38 11.63
N THR A 438 18.28 -2.01 12.80
CA THR A 438 19.71 -2.18 13.13
C THR A 438 20.01 -3.64 13.50
N ARG A 439 21.12 -4.18 12.97
CA ARG A 439 21.47 -5.60 13.14
C ARG A 439 22.84 -5.84 13.78
N TYR A 440 22.91 -6.86 14.62
CA TYR A 440 24.06 -7.21 15.43
C TYR A 440 24.40 -8.70 15.33
N CYS A 441 25.67 -9.08 15.47
CA CYS A 441 26.05 -10.50 15.50
C CYS A 441 25.64 -11.21 16.80
N SER A 442 25.35 -10.44 17.86
CA SER A 442 24.95 -10.95 19.17
C SER A 442 24.17 -9.90 19.96
N THR A 443 23.42 -10.36 20.95
CA THR A 443 22.78 -9.50 21.97
C THR A 443 23.79 -8.70 22.77
N ASP A 444 25.02 -9.20 22.93
CA ASP A 444 26.08 -8.49 23.67
C ASP A 444 26.61 -7.29 22.89
N CYS A 445 26.80 -7.44 21.56
CA CYS A 445 27.13 -6.31 20.70
C CYS A 445 26.01 -5.25 20.71
N GLN A 446 24.75 -5.66 20.73
CA GLN A 446 23.62 -4.74 20.87
C GLN A 446 23.67 -3.99 22.21
N LYS A 447 23.89 -4.69 23.32
CA LYS A 447 23.99 -4.07 24.67
C LYS A 447 25.14 -3.07 24.75
N ARG A 448 26.31 -3.41 24.18
CA ARG A 448 27.49 -2.53 24.15
C ARG A 448 27.27 -1.29 23.29
N ASP A 449 26.58 -1.44 22.16
CA ASP A 449 26.24 -0.33 21.26
C ASP A 449 25.05 0.51 21.74
N TRP A 450 24.32 0.05 22.77
CA TRP A 450 23.05 0.66 23.20
C TRP A 450 23.16 2.14 23.54
N ARG A 451 24.27 2.58 24.15
CA ARG A 451 24.48 4.00 24.48
C ARG A 451 24.43 4.89 23.23
N ARG A 452 24.99 4.43 22.11
CA ARG A 452 24.98 5.12 20.82
C ARG A 452 23.65 4.93 20.09
N HIS A 453 23.15 3.69 20.05
CA HIS A 453 21.97 3.31 19.27
C HIS A 453 20.64 3.78 19.90
N ARG A 454 20.55 4.01 21.21
CA ARG A 454 19.27 4.29 21.90
C ARG A 454 18.46 5.43 21.29
N GLN A 455 19.10 6.53 20.93
CA GLN A 455 18.43 7.69 20.34
C GLN A 455 17.94 7.36 18.92
N GLU A 456 18.84 6.87 18.08
CA GLU A 456 18.52 6.39 16.73
C GLU A 456 17.40 5.33 16.73
N CYS A 457 17.42 4.39 17.68
CA CYS A 457 16.39 3.37 17.86
C CYS A 457 15.01 3.98 18.10
N ARG A 458 14.92 5.05 18.91
CA ARG A 458 13.66 5.76 19.17
C ARG A 458 13.16 6.46 17.91
N ASP A 459 14.05 7.09 17.16
CA ASP A 459 13.70 7.81 15.94
C ASP A 459 13.26 6.85 14.83
N LEU A 460 13.99 5.74 14.63
CA LEU A 460 13.62 4.66 13.71
C LEU A 460 12.27 4.05 14.08
N ARG A 461 12.03 3.77 15.37
CA ARG A 461 10.75 3.25 15.85
C ARG A 461 9.63 4.27 15.67
N ARG A 462 9.88 5.55 15.91
CA ARG A 462 8.90 6.62 15.72
C ARG A 462 8.48 6.73 14.26
N ARG A 463 9.43 6.67 13.32
CA ARG A 463 9.14 6.66 11.88
C ARG A 463 8.27 5.47 11.48
N MET A 464 8.56 4.30 12.06
CA MET A 464 7.78 3.08 11.83
C MET A 464 6.36 3.14 12.40
N VAL A 465 6.15 3.78 13.56
CA VAL A 465 4.87 3.78 14.30
C VAL A 465 3.97 4.98 13.97
N LEU A 466 4.52 6.17 13.73
CA LEU A 466 3.75 7.43 13.66
C LEU A 466 3.62 8.01 12.25
N GLY A 467 4.24 7.42 11.22
CA GLY A 467 4.33 8.09 9.92
C GLY A 467 3.80 7.34 8.72
N GLY A 468 3.48 6.04 8.81
CA GLY A 468 3.20 5.21 7.61
C GLY A 468 4.30 5.28 6.54
N ARG A 469 5.49 5.82 6.89
CA ARG A 469 6.58 6.16 5.98
C ARG A 469 7.68 5.11 6.11
N PRO A 470 8.43 4.84 5.02
CA PRO A 470 9.51 3.85 4.97
C PRO A 470 10.41 3.82 6.20
N ALA A 471 10.81 2.62 6.60
CA ALA A 471 11.99 2.43 7.44
C ALA A 471 13.22 3.06 6.75
N ALA A 472 14.05 3.79 7.51
CA ALA A 472 15.35 4.23 7.01
C ALA A 472 16.17 3.02 6.55
N TYR A 473 17.09 3.23 5.61
CA TYR A 473 18.00 2.17 5.16
C TYR A 473 18.66 1.50 6.36
N SER A 474 18.62 0.16 6.42
CA SER A 474 19.44 -0.54 7.40
C SER A 474 20.90 -0.35 7.03
N HIS A 475 21.79 -0.32 8.02
CA HIS A 475 23.24 -0.20 7.78
C HIS A 475 23.77 -1.34 6.89
N ILE A 476 23.06 -2.48 6.84
CA ILE A 476 23.39 -3.58 5.93
C ILE A 476 22.97 -3.27 4.49
N ASP A 477 21.79 -2.68 4.28
CA ASP A 477 21.35 -2.26 2.95
C ASP A 477 22.31 -1.21 2.40
N GLU A 478 22.74 -0.26 3.22
CA GLU A 478 23.77 0.72 2.88
C GLU A 478 25.09 0.05 2.49
N GLN A 479 25.61 -0.87 3.30
CA GLN A 479 26.84 -1.61 2.99
C GLN A 479 26.75 -2.41 1.68
N TYR A 480 25.60 -3.02 1.42
CA TYR A 480 25.36 -3.77 0.18
C TYR A 480 25.28 -2.84 -1.04
N LEU A 481 24.62 -1.69 -0.90
CA LEU A 481 24.54 -0.67 -1.95
C LEU A 481 25.92 -0.09 -2.28
N VAL A 482 26.74 0.18 -1.25
CA VAL A 482 28.15 0.60 -1.44
C VAL A 482 28.96 -0.48 -2.18
N TYR A 483 28.78 -1.76 -1.85
CA TYR A 483 29.42 -2.85 -2.59
C TYR A 483 28.99 -2.87 -4.07
N LEU A 484 27.67 -2.77 -4.33
CA LEU A 484 27.14 -2.75 -5.69
C LEU A 484 27.68 -1.56 -6.50
N ALA A 485 27.78 -0.38 -5.88
CA ALA A 485 28.35 0.79 -6.52
C ALA A 485 29.83 0.62 -6.86
N ARG A 486 30.61 0.04 -5.95
CA ARG A 486 32.02 -0.31 -6.20
C ARG A 486 32.13 -1.27 -7.39
N GLU A 487 31.34 -2.33 -7.39
CA GLU A 487 31.37 -3.37 -8.41
C GLU A 487 31.02 -2.81 -9.80
N ARG A 488 29.96 -1.99 -9.88
CA ARG A 488 29.55 -1.34 -11.13
C ARG A 488 30.51 -0.23 -11.57
N GLY A 489 31.01 0.56 -10.63
CA GLY A 489 32.04 1.56 -10.87
C GLY A 489 33.30 0.92 -11.44
N GLN A 490 33.79 -0.16 -10.82
CA GLN A 490 34.93 -0.92 -11.33
C GLN A 490 34.74 -1.35 -12.78
N ARG A 491 33.62 -2.03 -13.10
CA ARG A 491 33.33 -2.47 -14.48
C ARG A 491 33.30 -1.33 -15.49
N PHE A 492 32.87 -0.15 -15.06
CA PHE A 492 32.85 1.04 -15.91
C PHE A 492 34.26 1.58 -16.14
N TYR A 493 35.06 1.76 -15.08
CA TYR A 493 36.42 2.30 -15.22
C TYR A 493 37.37 1.34 -15.96
N THR A 494 37.15 0.03 -15.84
CA THR A 494 37.91 -1.00 -16.58
C THR A 494 37.22 -1.41 -17.88
N SER A 495 36.34 -0.57 -18.43
CA SER A 495 35.69 -0.88 -19.71
C SER A 495 36.60 -0.47 -20.86
N PRO A 496 36.66 -1.24 -21.96
CA PRO A 496 37.56 -0.93 -23.07
C PRO A 496 37.33 0.47 -23.66
N GLN A 497 36.09 0.97 -23.63
CA GLN A 497 35.74 2.31 -24.11
C GLN A 497 36.31 3.42 -23.23
N ILE A 498 36.35 3.19 -21.91
CA ILE A 498 36.90 4.15 -20.95
C ILE A 498 38.43 4.08 -20.98
N GLU A 499 39.01 2.89 -21.05
CA GLU A 499 40.46 2.70 -21.24
C GLU A 499 40.94 3.42 -22.51
N GLU A 500 40.26 3.23 -23.66
CA GLU A 500 40.61 3.94 -24.90
C GLU A 500 40.46 5.47 -24.78
N SER A 501 39.48 5.94 -24.00
CA SER A 501 39.28 7.37 -23.76
C SER A 501 40.38 7.97 -22.87
N LEU A 502 40.83 7.21 -21.87
CA LEU A 502 41.93 7.57 -20.98
C LEU A 502 43.28 7.55 -21.71
N ASP A 503 43.52 6.56 -22.58
CA ASP A 503 44.72 6.49 -23.43
C ASP A 503 44.83 7.71 -24.37
N ARG A 504 43.69 8.19 -24.88
CA ARG A 504 43.65 9.40 -25.73
C ARG A 504 43.85 10.69 -24.94
N ASN A 505 43.36 10.74 -23.71
CA ASN A 505 43.52 11.90 -22.83
C ASN A 505 43.43 11.44 -21.36
N PRO A 506 44.56 11.38 -20.62
CA PRO A 506 44.61 10.94 -19.23
C PRO A 506 43.68 11.76 -18.32
N ASN A 507 43.53 13.05 -18.62
CA ASN A 507 42.72 13.98 -17.83
C ASN A 507 41.21 13.87 -18.11
N THR A 508 40.77 12.88 -18.91
CA THR A 508 39.36 12.73 -19.32
C THR A 508 38.42 12.56 -18.14
N LEU A 509 38.87 12.04 -17.00
CA LEU A 509 38.03 11.77 -15.83
C LEU A 509 38.31 12.72 -14.64
N ILE A 510 39.26 13.65 -14.78
CA ILE A 510 39.51 14.70 -13.79
C ILE A 510 38.27 15.56 -13.61
N ASP A 511 37.92 15.87 -12.36
CA ASP A 511 36.73 16.62 -11.94
C ASP A 511 35.39 16.03 -12.45
N LYS A 512 35.34 14.74 -12.79
CA LYS A 512 34.12 14.07 -13.23
C LYS A 512 33.59 13.09 -12.20
N ILE A 513 32.27 13.08 -12.07
CA ILE A 513 31.49 12.22 -11.19
C ILE A 513 30.66 11.26 -12.04
N ILE A 514 30.60 9.99 -11.64
CA ILE A 514 29.68 9.00 -12.18
C ILE A 514 28.46 8.88 -11.27
N ASN A 515 27.29 9.13 -11.85
CA ASN A 515 26.03 8.81 -11.22
C ASN A 515 25.58 7.42 -11.66
N ILE A 516 25.23 6.57 -10.69
CA ILE A 516 24.67 5.24 -10.93
C ILE A 516 23.24 5.21 -10.40
N ASP A 517 22.31 4.93 -11.31
CA ASP A 517 20.88 4.89 -11.04
C ASP A 517 20.34 3.47 -11.22
N PHE A 518 19.94 2.87 -10.09
CA PHE A 518 19.46 1.50 -10.00
C PHE A 518 17.96 1.35 -10.32
N ARG A 519 17.28 2.41 -10.80
CA ARG A 519 15.86 2.35 -11.25
C ARG A 519 15.65 1.49 -12.49
N HIS A 520 16.70 1.24 -13.25
CA HIS A 520 16.64 0.46 -14.49
C HIS A 520 17.62 -0.70 -14.43
N GLU A 521 17.33 -1.78 -15.17
CA GLU A 521 18.30 -2.84 -15.45
C GLU A 521 18.58 -2.88 -16.95
N PRO A 522 19.85 -2.77 -17.39
CA PRO A 522 21.02 -2.45 -16.56
C PRO A 522 20.92 -1.05 -15.92
N PRO A 523 21.62 -0.79 -14.80
CA PRO A 523 21.63 0.54 -14.17
C PRO A 523 22.02 1.62 -15.16
N ARG A 524 21.32 2.76 -15.13
CA ARG A 524 21.71 3.91 -15.94
C ARG A 524 22.93 4.57 -15.31
N MET A 525 23.93 4.82 -16.13
CA MET A 525 25.18 5.47 -15.70
C MET A 525 25.41 6.69 -16.57
N TRP A 526 25.76 7.82 -15.95
CA TRP A 526 26.16 9.01 -16.69
C TRP A 526 27.23 9.79 -15.94
N ILE A 527 28.02 10.53 -16.69
CA ILE A 527 29.12 11.34 -16.18
C ILE A 527 28.69 12.81 -16.15
N VAL A 528 29.02 13.50 -15.06
CA VAL A 528 28.84 14.96 -14.91
C VAL A 528 30.12 15.58 -14.37
N THR A 529 30.36 16.87 -14.60
CA THR A 529 31.44 17.59 -13.92
C THR A 529 31.06 17.83 -12.46
N TYR A 530 32.06 17.94 -11.59
CA TYR A 530 31.88 18.25 -10.17
C TYR A 530 31.09 19.55 -9.96
N GLU A 531 31.40 20.59 -10.74
CA GLU A 531 30.69 21.87 -10.71
C GLU A 531 29.20 21.72 -11.08
N LYS A 532 28.90 20.99 -12.16
CA LYS A 532 27.53 20.74 -12.58
C LYS A 532 26.78 19.94 -11.51
N TYR A 533 27.41 18.93 -10.95
CA TYR A 533 26.88 18.13 -9.85
C TYR A 533 26.53 18.99 -8.62
N GLN A 534 27.44 19.86 -8.18
CA GLN A 534 27.17 20.80 -7.08
C GLN A 534 26.00 21.74 -7.38
N SER A 535 25.84 22.17 -8.63
CA SER A 535 24.72 23.03 -9.05
C SER A 535 23.37 22.28 -9.07
N GLU A 536 23.36 21.00 -9.43
CA GLU A 536 22.18 20.14 -9.47
C GLU A 536 21.70 19.78 -8.05
N ILE A 537 22.62 19.60 -7.09
CA ILE A 537 22.30 19.35 -5.68
C ILE A 537 21.52 20.52 -5.06
N LYS A 538 21.92 21.77 -5.36
CA LYS A 538 21.23 22.98 -4.84
C LYS A 538 19.79 23.13 -5.33
N LYS A 539 19.40 22.41 -6.39
CA LYS A 539 18.04 22.40 -6.95
C LYS A 539 17.20 21.21 -6.48
N GLY A 540 17.78 20.26 -5.73
CA GLY A 540 17.07 19.08 -5.20
C GLY A 540 16.16 19.43 -4.02
N GLU A 541 15.04 18.71 -3.92
CA GLU A 541 14.02 18.83 -2.85
C GLU A 541 14.61 18.69 -1.43
N GLU A 542 13.90 19.19 -0.41
CA GLU A 542 14.28 19.36 1.02
C GLU A 542 15.08 18.23 1.71
N TYR A 543 15.12 17.02 1.16
CA TYR A 543 15.81 15.85 1.71
C TYR A 543 17.30 15.74 1.32
N TYR A 544 17.80 16.63 0.46
CA TYR A 544 19.09 16.53 -0.23
C TYR A 544 20.05 17.68 0.13
N THR A 545 20.58 17.71 1.36
CA THR A 545 21.53 18.75 1.79
C THR A 545 22.92 18.54 1.19
N VAL A 546 23.61 19.62 0.78
CA VAL A 546 25.02 19.61 0.33
C VAL A 546 25.95 18.88 1.31
N GLU A 547 25.69 18.99 2.62
CA GLU A 547 26.44 18.29 3.68
C GLU A 547 26.36 16.75 3.58
N ASN A 548 25.17 16.21 3.33
CA ASN A 548 24.97 14.77 3.11
C ASN A 548 25.62 14.26 1.82
N TYR A 549 25.70 15.10 0.78
CA TYR A 549 26.31 14.74 -0.51
C TYR A 549 27.84 14.80 -0.51
N ASN A 550 28.43 15.69 0.27
CA ASN A 550 29.88 15.80 0.41
C ASN A 550 30.46 14.78 1.40
N LYS A 551 29.63 13.94 2.02
CA LYS A 551 30.07 12.95 3.00
C LYS A 551 30.67 11.73 2.29
N LEU A 552 32.00 11.64 2.27
CA LEU A 552 32.67 10.42 1.81
C LEU A 552 32.23 9.22 2.67
N VAL A 553 31.47 8.30 2.07
CA VAL A 553 30.99 7.09 2.76
C VAL A 553 32.07 6.00 2.73
N ARG A 554 32.82 5.88 1.63
CA ARG A 554 33.90 4.89 1.51
C ARG A 554 34.89 5.22 0.40
N GLN A 555 36.17 4.98 0.66
CA GLN A 555 37.22 4.95 -0.36
C GLN A 555 37.61 3.49 -0.66
N SER A 556 37.84 3.17 -1.93
CA SER A 556 38.26 1.83 -2.35
C SER A 556 39.32 1.91 -3.44
N LYS A 557 40.47 1.27 -3.22
CA LYS A 557 41.49 1.04 -4.26
C LYS A 557 41.14 -0.23 -5.04
N VAL A 558 41.05 -0.15 -6.37
CA VAL A 558 40.79 -1.29 -7.24
C VAL A 558 41.53 -1.10 -8.57
N ASN A 559 42.45 -2.00 -8.90
CA ASN A 559 43.16 -2.06 -10.19
C ASN A 559 43.73 -0.70 -10.67
N GLY A 560 44.40 0.07 -9.81
CA GLY A 560 44.96 1.38 -10.17
C GLY A 560 43.96 2.54 -10.21
N CYS A 561 42.70 2.31 -9.80
CA CYS A 561 41.68 3.36 -9.61
C CYS A 561 41.28 3.45 -8.13
N ILE A 562 41.18 4.68 -7.63
CA ILE A 562 40.60 5.01 -6.32
C ILE A 562 39.15 5.46 -6.53
N LEU A 563 38.21 4.63 -6.09
CA LEU A 563 36.79 4.94 -6.10
C LEU A 563 36.41 5.58 -4.76
N LEU A 564 35.93 6.83 -4.82
CA LEU A 564 35.30 7.58 -3.74
C LEU A 564 33.79 7.46 -3.87
N ILE A 565 33.16 6.78 -2.92
CA ILE A 565 31.69 6.62 -2.87
C ILE A 565 31.15 7.70 -1.94
N GLN A 566 30.48 8.70 -2.52
CA GLN A 566 30.04 9.92 -1.83
C GLN A 566 28.66 9.79 -1.17
N GLY A 567 27.93 8.69 -1.39
CA GLY A 567 26.72 8.39 -0.63
C GLY A 567 25.70 7.52 -1.35
N VAL A 568 24.79 6.93 -0.56
CA VAL A 568 23.57 6.28 -1.02
C VAL A 568 22.42 7.24 -0.74
N PHE A 569 21.83 7.79 -1.79
CA PHE A 569 20.74 8.74 -1.70
C PHE A 569 19.44 8.03 -2.00
N ALA A 570 18.36 8.40 -1.31
CA ALA A 570 17.03 8.13 -1.86
C ALA A 570 16.96 8.81 -3.23
N GLY A 571 16.54 8.09 -4.27
CA GLY A 571 16.22 8.68 -5.57
C GLY A 571 14.73 8.96 -5.65
N GLU A 572 14.27 9.41 -6.81
CA GLU A 572 12.83 9.41 -7.14
C GLU A 572 12.24 8.00 -6.88
N LEU A 573 11.05 7.96 -6.27
CA LEU A 573 10.38 6.72 -5.84
C LEU A 573 11.20 5.88 -4.83
N LEU A 574 12.10 6.52 -4.07
CA LEU A 574 12.91 5.90 -3.01
C LEU A 574 13.80 4.75 -3.49
N VAL A 575 14.12 4.69 -4.78
CA VAL A 575 15.12 3.76 -5.34
C VAL A 575 16.50 4.39 -5.18
N PRO A 576 17.54 3.66 -4.76
CA PRO A 576 18.79 4.30 -4.37
C PRO A 576 19.52 4.84 -5.61
N ARG A 577 19.98 6.09 -5.52
CA ARG A 577 20.97 6.69 -6.42
C ARG A 577 22.31 6.71 -5.70
N ILE A 578 23.37 6.23 -6.35
CA ILE A 578 24.71 6.19 -5.75
C ILE A 578 25.65 7.04 -6.59
N VAL A 579 26.41 7.88 -5.91
CA VAL A 579 27.41 8.76 -6.53
C VAL A 579 28.80 8.17 -6.30
N VAL A 580 29.51 7.95 -7.40
CA VAL A 580 30.85 7.39 -7.41
C VAL A 580 31.78 8.32 -8.18
N THR A 581 32.85 8.77 -7.54
CA THR A 581 33.97 9.45 -8.18
C THR A 581 35.12 8.46 -8.26
N GLY A 582 35.80 8.38 -9.39
CA GLY A 582 36.99 7.55 -9.55
C GLY A 582 38.17 8.42 -9.94
N VAL A 583 39.27 8.29 -9.21
CA VAL A 583 40.54 8.96 -9.44
C VAL A 583 41.55 7.90 -9.87
N LEU A 584 42.31 8.11 -10.93
CA LEU A 584 43.39 7.18 -11.30
C LEU A 584 44.56 7.37 -10.35
N GLU A 585 45.25 6.28 -9.98
CA GLU A 585 46.36 6.33 -9.02
C GLU A 585 47.52 7.22 -9.53
N ASN A 586 47.65 7.39 -10.84
CA ASN A 586 48.61 8.30 -11.47
C ASN A 586 48.28 9.80 -11.28
N ASP A 587 47.01 10.16 -11.01
CA ASP A 587 46.59 11.55 -10.80
C ASP A 587 46.78 12.01 -9.34
N LEU A 588 47.17 11.10 -8.43
CA LEU A 588 47.46 11.41 -7.02
C LEU A 588 48.96 11.57 -6.74
N CYS A 589 49.82 11.15 -7.66
CA CYS A 589 51.26 11.32 -7.53
C CYS A 589 51.69 12.79 -7.53
N ASP A 590 50.81 13.72 -7.94
CA ASP A 590 51.08 15.16 -7.93
C ASP A 590 50.62 15.86 -6.62
N ILE A 591 50.06 15.12 -5.64
CA ILE A 591 49.54 15.70 -4.39
C ILE A 591 50.43 15.37 -3.17
N GLU A 592 51.28 14.34 -3.25
CA GLU A 592 52.16 13.97 -2.12
C GLU A 592 53.48 14.79 -2.06
N ASP A 593 53.79 15.63 -3.06
CA ASP A 593 55.04 16.41 -3.11
C ASP A 593 55.00 17.79 -2.39
N GLU A 594 53.90 18.16 -1.73
CA GLU A 594 53.81 19.44 -0.97
C GLU A 594 53.67 19.28 0.56
N SER A 595 54.00 18.12 1.16
CA SER A 595 53.92 17.97 2.62
C SER A 595 55.08 17.30 3.34
N ASP A 596 56.27 17.25 2.73
CA ASP A 596 57.52 16.88 3.41
C ASP A 596 58.58 17.98 3.27
N ASP A 597 58.40 19.09 4.00
CA ASP A 597 59.55 19.87 4.49
C ASP A 597 59.18 20.80 5.66
N SER A 598 59.21 20.25 6.87
CA SER A 598 59.83 20.94 8.03
C SER A 598 59.96 19.97 9.20
N SER A 599 61.19 19.49 9.32
CA SER A 599 61.83 18.82 10.43
C SER A 599 61.23 19.06 11.82
N PHE A 600 60.93 17.94 12.48
CA PHE A 600 61.07 17.77 13.93
C PHE A 600 62.47 18.19 14.37
N GLU A 601 62.58 19.22 15.20
CA GLU A 601 63.67 19.37 16.17
C GLU A 601 63.06 19.21 17.57
N ASP A 602 63.44 18.12 18.22
CA ASP A 602 63.30 17.89 19.66
C ASP A 602 64.70 18.11 20.23
N ASP A 603 64.92 19.20 20.95
CA ASP A 603 66.01 19.27 21.91
C ASP A 603 65.59 20.05 23.15
N GLY A 604 65.89 19.48 24.30
CA GLY A 604 65.41 19.91 25.60
C GLY A 604 66.25 21.01 26.24
N THR A 605 65.87 21.26 27.49
CA THR A 605 66.57 21.99 28.56
C THR A 605 66.26 23.50 28.75
N SER A 606 65.46 23.73 29.80
CA SER A 606 65.62 24.70 30.92
C SER A 606 66.04 26.15 30.62
N THR A 607 65.22 27.12 31.02
CA THR A 607 65.36 27.87 32.31
C THR A 607 64.31 29.00 32.43
N GLU A 608 63.66 29.03 33.59
CA GLU A 608 63.35 30.20 34.46
C GLU A 608 62.45 31.38 34.01
N ASP A 609 61.49 31.65 34.94
CA ASP A 609 60.88 32.92 35.36
C ASP A 609 59.91 33.66 34.41
N SER A 610 58.76 34.22 34.82
CA SER A 610 58.10 34.42 36.12
C SER A 610 56.69 35.05 35.89
N ASN A 611 55.88 35.07 36.97
CA ASN A 611 54.62 35.82 37.23
C ASN A 611 53.30 35.15 36.80
N GLU A 612 52.54 34.55 37.73
CA GLU A 612 51.70 35.09 38.83
C GLU A 612 50.35 35.71 38.41
N SER A 613 49.29 34.97 38.72
CA SER A 613 47.96 35.35 39.28
C SER A 613 46.94 34.32 38.79
N GLY A 614 46.22 33.53 39.60
CA GLY A 614 45.84 33.65 41.00
C GLY A 614 44.32 33.83 41.09
N SER A 615 43.57 32.73 41.22
CA SER A 615 42.31 32.65 42.01
C SER A 615 41.72 31.24 41.97
N GLU A 616 41.93 30.52 43.07
CA GLU A 616 41.09 29.41 43.54
C GLU A 616 39.81 29.99 44.16
N ILE A 617 38.66 29.34 43.94
CA ILE A 617 37.55 29.28 44.91
C ILE A 617 36.98 27.85 44.83
N ASP A 618 37.26 27.09 45.90
CA ASP A 618 36.47 25.96 46.39
C ASP A 618 35.08 26.47 46.82
N ASP A 619 34.04 25.65 46.65
CA ASP A 619 33.08 25.39 47.72
C ASP A 619 32.21 24.18 47.38
N SER A 620 32.31 23.20 48.28
CA SER A 620 31.46 22.05 48.51
C SER A 620 30.02 22.45 48.87
N ASP A 621 29.05 21.62 48.52
CA ASP A 621 27.90 21.37 49.42
C ASP A 621 27.32 19.96 49.19
N GLU A 622 27.23 19.25 50.32
CA GLU A 622 26.56 17.98 50.55
C GLU A 622 25.05 18.21 50.74
N ASP A 623 24.23 17.24 50.31
CA ASP A 623 23.01 16.75 50.99
C ASP A 623 22.46 15.60 50.11
N GLY A 624 22.26 14.36 50.56
CA GLY A 624 21.87 13.92 51.90
C GLY A 624 20.38 13.59 51.88
N GLY A 625 20.00 12.34 51.58
CA GLY A 625 18.59 11.95 51.51
C GLY A 625 18.36 10.48 51.16
N SER A 626 18.79 9.59 52.04
CA SER A 626 18.36 8.19 52.14
C SER A 626 16.93 8.11 52.69
N ASP A 627 16.13 7.17 52.21
CA ASP A 627 15.18 6.42 53.04
C ASP A 627 14.84 5.09 52.35
N ALA A 628 15.32 4.01 52.96
CA ALA A 628 14.86 2.65 52.82
C ALA A 628 14.34 2.23 54.20
N ASP A 629 13.21 1.51 54.23
CA ASP A 629 12.70 0.63 55.30
C ASP A 629 11.21 0.40 55.00
N GLU A 630 10.55 -0.73 55.24
CA GLU A 630 10.91 -2.08 55.64
C GLU A 630 9.68 -2.98 55.36
N ASP A 631 9.90 -4.28 55.51
CA ASP A 631 8.99 -5.40 55.39
C ASP A 631 7.64 -5.32 56.14
N GLY A 632 6.66 -6.09 55.65
CA GLY A 632 5.42 -6.37 56.38
C GLY A 632 4.47 -7.33 55.66
N GLY A 633 4.80 -8.63 55.64
CA GLY A 633 3.88 -9.68 55.18
C GLY A 633 2.86 -10.08 56.25
N HIS A 634 1.60 -10.29 55.84
CA HIS A 634 0.69 -11.28 56.46
C HIS A 634 -0.42 -11.75 55.49
N THR A 635 -0.30 -13.03 55.13
CA THR A 635 -1.31 -14.08 54.83
C THR A 635 -2.81 -13.76 54.61
N ARG A 636 -3.32 -14.37 53.52
CA ARG A 636 -4.40 -15.39 53.39
C ARG A 636 -5.66 -15.05 52.57
N SER A 637 -5.86 -15.93 51.56
CA SER A 637 -7.11 -16.52 51.01
C SER A 637 -8.10 -15.66 50.22
N ASN A 638 -8.18 -15.86 48.89
CA ASN A 638 -9.07 -16.81 48.20
C ASN A 638 -9.12 -16.48 46.69
N LYS A 639 -8.74 -17.44 45.83
CA LYS A 639 -9.62 -18.07 44.81
C LYS A 639 -10.29 -17.10 43.83
N GLU A 640 -9.79 -17.08 42.60
CA GLU A 640 -10.59 -17.47 41.42
C GLU A 640 -9.67 -17.72 40.20
N GLU A 641 -9.96 -18.81 39.52
CA GLU A 641 -9.19 -19.44 38.45
C GLU A 641 -9.40 -18.70 37.12
N SER A 642 -8.33 -18.47 36.34
CA SER A 642 -8.45 -18.48 34.88
C SER A 642 -7.28 -19.25 34.29
N SER A 643 -7.59 -20.49 33.91
CA SER A 643 -6.75 -21.41 33.17
C SER A 643 -6.52 -20.87 31.75
N GLY A 644 -5.28 -20.47 31.47
CA GLY A 644 -4.80 -20.31 30.10
C GLY A 644 -4.64 -21.68 29.45
N VAL A 645 -5.35 -21.90 28.34
CA VAL A 645 -5.18 -23.07 27.49
C VAL A 645 -4.26 -22.67 26.34
N ASP A 646 -3.07 -23.26 26.35
CA ASP A 646 -2.17 -23.40 25.21
C ASP A 646 -2.90 -24.09 24.05
N TYR A 647 -2.86 -23.48 22.85
CA TYR A 647 -3.17 -24.20 21.62
C TYR A 647 -1.90 -24.39 20.81
N SER A 648 -1.35 -25.60 20.95
CA SER A 648 -0.42 -26.22 20.02
C SER A 648 -1.08 -26.35 18.64
N ILE A 649 -0.38 -25.89 17.62
CA ILE A 649 -0.71 -26.15 16.22
C ILE A 649 0.05 -27.43 15.86
N ASP A 650 -0.67 -28.55 15.86
CA ASP A 650 -0.35 -29.74 15.07
C ASP A 650 -1.67 -30.40 14.67
N ASP A 651 -1.68 -30.90 13.44
CA ASP A 651 -2.69 -31.75 12.80
C ASP A 651 -4.03 -31.11 12.39
N ILE A 652 -4.26 -31.04 11.07
CA ILE A 652 -5.26 -31.84 10.34
C ILE A 652 -5.26 -31.43 8.85
N ASP A 653 -5.33 -32.47 8.01
CA ASP A 653 -5.39 -32.56 6.53
C ASP A 653 -6.26 -31.54 5.78
#